data_AF-A0AAP0C1B9-F1
#
_entry.id   AF-A0AAP0C1B9-F1
#
_cell.length_a   1.000
_cell.length_b   1.000
_cell.length_c   1.000
_cell.angle_alpha   90.00
_cell.angle_beta   90.00
_cell.angle_gamma   90.00
#
_symmetry.space_group_name_H-M   'P 1'
#
loop_
_entity.id
_entity.type
_entity.pdbx_description
1 polymer ?
#
loop_
_entity_poly.entity_id
_entity_poly.type
_entity_poly.pdbx_seq_one_letter_code
_entity_poly.pdbx_strand_id
1 'polypeptide(L)'
;MKRMQSRKSHSWWWDSHISPKNSRWLFENLEQMDRLIKEMLKLIEEEGDSFAKKAEMYYQRRPKLLAHVEDFYRMYRALAERYDNVTGELRKNMPSDLRSQSSGTGSDFGADPPSPSFSPSSNQMPERGKNRAKPFKRAAGFDVFLGSAASSDFSRKGSDDSPSSSSSSQSGSDSEDGKVVDADDNTSGLNARIVQLEEELREAREKIKEYDNGYNGCCDHFVGMDVSLTKDHGVDLSERKGMFEIRILEQEKLIGELKAMAEESSARLLHDNSVLESKVRSLMDSEKNYETKIRALENRVVELEAAGKGEACNECRKTMAELSQSLDGYKMEVDLLRSEKDKLVDSKSIHEAKLRAFEDRVMELEVAKAEACNERGKLIDELNQSLDGYKLKVDILASEKDELNDRVGELVDSTIFLEDKIQAFENRVTELETAKAKACGENAKLRDELSQSLDGYKLKVEFLTSEKDELNARVSELVDSKNIYDSKISELEYAKTEANERVKIIDELNGSLDAYKLKVDNLISERDELNARAKELVDSKNFQESKIRDLQNRVRELESAKNEANESEKLIDEQNRCLERYRLRVDHLTSERDELNDRVSKLVDSKNLHETKIRELESAESKANEREKIIDELNRSLDVYKLKVDFLASEKDELNARVIKLLDDTKCSVENSRSAAEHLHRLHIEHVNLLKEVEGARKESAELVSRVRDLEGEVESQRVLILDGAEGKREAIRQLCFSLEHYRDRYQKLRRMCVGRGRRLPVIAV
;
A
#
# COMPACT_ATOMS: atom_id res chain seq x y z
N MET A 1 -80.11 9.99 24.74
CA MET A 1 -78.92 10.69 25.30
C MET A 1 -77.86 10.85 24.21
N LYS A 2 -76.89 11.77 24.35
CA LYS A 2 -75.88 12.06 23.31
C LYS A 2 -74.68 11.11 23.41
N ARG A 3 -74.07 10.74 22.26
CA ARG A 3 -72.72 10.15 22.21
C ARG A 3 -71.73 11.09 22.90
N MET A 4 -70.97 10.59 23.87
CA MET A 4 -69.77 11.27 24.35
C MET A 4 -68.57 10.72 23.60
N GLN A 5 -67.99 11.52 22.71
CA GLN A 5 -66.65 11.24 22.19
C GLN A 5 -65.65 11.50 23.32
N SER A 6 -64.71 10.58 23.52
CA SER A 6 -63.60 10.81 24.45
C SER A 6 -62.82 12.05 23.99
N ARG A 7 -62.60 12.99 24.91
CA ARG A 7 -61.77 14.17 24.66
C ARG A 7 -60.32 13.72 24.56
N LYS A 8 -59.82 13.50 23.33
CA LYS A 8 -58.38 13.55 23.06
C LYS A 8 -57.87 14.94 23.45
N SER A 9 -57.21 15.05 24.59
CA SER A 9 -56.48 16.24 25.04
C SER A 9 -55.19 16.39 24.23
N HIS A 10 -55.32 16.60 22.91
CA HIS A 10 -54.21 16.98 22.05
C HIS A 10 -53.95 18.48 22.19
N SER A 11 -52.67 18.83 22.34
CA SER A 11 -52.24 20.12 22.85
C SER A 11 -52.43 21.25 21.82
N TRP A 12 -53.52 22.01 21.96
CA TRP A 12 -53.93 23.10 21.05
C TRP A 12 -52.84 24.12 20.70
N TRP A 13 -51.82 24.30 21.54
CA TRP A 13 -50.69 25.19 21.27
C TRP A 13 -49.70 24.68 20.20
N TRP A 14 -49.45 23.36 20.08
CA TRP A 14 -48.48 22.81 19.13
C TRP A 14 -49.01 22.89 17.69
N ASP A 15 -50.25 22.43 17.50
CA ASP A 15 -50.93 22.32 16.19
C ASP A 15 -51.14 23.69 15.52
N SER A 16 -51.19 24.78 16.31
CA SER A 16 -51.32 26.15 15.81
C SER A 16 -50.04 26.72 15.21
N HIS A 17 -48.86 26.27 15.66
CA HIS A 17 -47.57 26.93 15.33
C HIS A 17 -46.63 26.10 14.45
N ILE A 18 -46.70 24.76 14.50
CA ILE A 18 -45.79 23.86 13.74
C ILE A 18 -46.58 22.95 12.79
N SER A 19 -47.52 23.54 12.05
CA SER A 19 -48.28 22.86 10.99
C SER A 19 -47.86 23.40 9.61
N PRO A 20 -47.59 22.54 8.61
CA PRO A 20 -47.28 22.97 7.24
C PRO A 20 -48.37 23.85 6.59
N LYS A 21 -49.59 23.83 7.14
CA LYS A 21 -50.72 24.64 6.68
C LYS A 21 -50.66 26.11 7.14
N ASN A 22 -49.84 26.44 8.14
CA ASN A 22 -49.76 27.77 8.74
C ASN A 22 -48.34 28.40 8.64
N SER A 23 -47.31 27.60 8.41
CA SER A 23 -45.92 28.06 8.32
C SER A 23 -45.41 28.03 6.87
N ARG A 24 -45.34 29.21 6.24
CA ARG A 24 -44.94 29.38 4.82
C ARG A 24 -43.54 28.83 4.53
N TRP A 25 -42.57 29.15 5.39
CA TRP A 25 -41.18 28.71 5.24
C TRP A 25 -41.03 27.18 5.39
N LEU A 26 -41.84 26.55 6.24
CA LEU A 26 -41.84 25.09 6.42
C LEU A 26 -42.40 24.40 5.18
N PHE A 27 -43.47 24.93 4.59
CA PHE A 27 -44.03 24.44 3.34
C PHE A 27 -43.02 24.56 2.18
N GLU A 28 -42.46 25.76 1.97
CA GLU A 28 -41.48 26.04 0.89
C GLU A 28 -40.22 25.17 1.02
N ASN A 29 -39.74 24.93 2.24
CA ASN A 29 -38.56 24.11 2.51
C ASN A 29 -38.82 22.60 2.33
N LEU A 30 -39.99 22.09 2.74
CA LEU A 30 -40.41 20.71 2.47
C LEU A 30 -40.63 20.46 0.97
N GLU A 31 -41.26 21.40 0.25
CA GLU A 31 -41.42 21.34 -1.20
C GLU A 31 -40.08 21.38 -1.94
N GLN A 32 -39.08 22.11 -1.41
CA GLN A 32 -37.74 22.12 -1.99
C GLN A 32 -36.96 20.83 -1.71
N MET A 33 -37.10 20.24 -0.53
CA MET A 33 -36.55 18.90 -0.23
C MET A 33 -37.18 17.80 -1.10
N ASP A 34 -38.50 17.79 -1.25
CA ASP A 34 -39.22 16.85 -2.11
C ASP A 34 -38.81 16.97 -3.60
N ARG A 35 -38.58 18.20 -4.09
CA ARG A 35 -38.01 18.43 -5.43
C ARG A 35 -36.59 17.85 -5.57
N LEU A 36 -35.70 18.06 -4.60
CA LEU A 36 -34.36 17.48 -4.66
C LEU A 36 -34.38 15.94 -4.61
N ILE A 37 -35.22 15.33 -3.77
CA ILE A 37 -35.38 13.87 -3.74
C ILE A 37 -35.79 13.33 -5.12
N LYS A 38 -36.74 14.02 -5.79
CA LYS A 38 -37.21 13.64 -7.14
C LYS A 38 -36.17 13.87 -8.25
N GLU A 39 -35.22 14.78 -8.06
CA GLU A 39 -34.06 14.95 -8.96
C GLU A 39 -32.98 13.89 -8.70
N MET A 40 -32.72 13.56 -7.42
CA MET A 40 -31.80 12.48 -7.02
C MET A 40 -32.26 11.11 -7.53
N LEU A 41 -33.55 10.78 -7.42
CA LEU A 41 -34.10 9.52 -7.92
C LEU A 41 -33.93 9.38 -9.44
N LYS A 42 -34.18 10.43 -10.23
CA LYS A 42 -33.98 10.41 -11.69
C LYS A 42 -32.53 10.14 -12.09
N LEU A 43 -31.55 10.64 -11.34
CA LEU A 43 -30.13 10.36 -11.59
C LEU A 43 -29.78 8.87 -11.38
N ILE A 44 -30.59 8.15 -10.58
CA ILE A 44 -30.41 6.72 -10.27
C ILE A 44 -31.23 5.83 -11.24
N GLU A 45 -32.46 6.21 -11.57
CA GLU A 45 -33.42 5.42 -12.36
C GLU A 45 -33.11 5.35 -13.86
N GLU A 46 -32.46 6.35 -14.46
CA GLU A 46 -32.14 6.37 -15.89
C GLU A 46 -31.10 5.30 -16.26
N GLU A 47 -31.56 4.12 -16.68
CA GLU A 47 -30.71 3.01 -17.15
C GLU A 47 -29.96 3.32 -18.46
N GLY A 48 -28.82 2.64 -18.65
CA GLY A 48 -28.09 2.61 -19.92
C GLY A 48 -28.10 1.20 -20.49
N ASP A 49 -28.41 1.07 -21.78
CA ASP A 49 -28.67 -0.19 -22.52
C ASP A 49 -27.47 -1.16 -22.60
N SER A 50 -26.35 -0.83 -21.96
CA SER A 50 -25.12 -1.62 -21.93
C SER A 50 -24.32 -1.29 -20.66
N PHE A 51 -23.68 -2.31 -20.09
CA PHE A 51 -22.92 -2.20 -18.84
C PHE A 51 -21.84 -1.10 -18.87
N ALA A 52 -21.10 -0.97 -19.97
CA ALA A 52 -20.09 0.09 -20.12
C ALA A 52 -20.70 1.49 -20.04
N LYS A 53 -21.86 1.69 -20.67
CA LYS A 53 -22.63 2.95 -20.66
C LYS A 53 -23.21 3.22 -19.26
N LYS A 54 -23.65 2.18 -18.53
CA LYS A 54 -24.11 2.29 -17.14
C LYS A 54 -22.98 2.71 -16.18
N ALA A 55 -21.77 2.18 -16.38
CA ALA A 55 -20.57 2.59 -15.63
C ALA A 55 -20.12 4.03 -15.96
N GLU A 56 -20.08 4.41 -17.24
CA GLU A 56 -19.73 5.77 -17.66
C GLU A 56 -20.73 6.81 -17.10
N MET A 57 -22.02 6.56 -17.24
CA MET A 57 -23.07 7.44 -16.69
C MET A 57 -23.01 7.52 -15.16
N TYR A 58 -22.65 6.43 -14.46
CA TYR A 58 -22.45 6.47 -13.00
C TYR A 58 -21.35 7.48 -12.61
N TYR A 59 -20.18 7.44 -13.24
CA TYR A 59 -19.10 8.40 -12.93
C TYR A 59 -19.46 9.84 -13.29
N GLN A 60 -20.21 10.06 -14.39
CA GLN A 60 -20.67 11.41 -14.78
C GLN A 60 -21.80 11.96 -13.88
N ARG A 61 -22.70 11.10 -13.36
CA ARG A 61 -23.81 11.51 -12.48
C ARG A 61 -23.41 11.61 -11.00
N ARG A 62 -22.45 10.83 -10.52
CA ARG A 62 -21.97 10.83 -9.12
C ARG A 62 -21.73 12.23 -8.52
N PRO A 63 -21.02 13.18 -9.16
CA PRO A 63 -20.83 14.52 -8.58
C PRO A 63 -22.14 15.33 -8.49
N LYS A 64 -23.08 15.15 -9.42
CA LYS A 64 -24.39 15.82 -9.37
C LYS A 64 -25.26 15.25 -8.24
N LEU A 65 -25.26 13.93 -8.09
CA LEU A 65 -25.98 13.24 -7.01
C LEU A 65 -25.45 13.66 -5.63
N LEU A 66 -24.12 13.79 -5.48
CA LEU A 66 -23.49 14.30 -4.25
C LEU A 66 -23.93 15.74 -3.95
N ALA A 67 -23.92 16.65 -4.93
CA ALA A 67 -24.37 18.03 -4.75
C ALA A 67 -25.83 18.12 -4.26
N HIS A 68 -26.75 17.35 -4.85
CA HIS A 68 -28.14 17.31 -4.40
C HIS A 68 -28.29 16.71 -2.97
N VAL A 69 -27.47 15.73 -2.59
CA VAL A 69 -27.43 15.18 -1.22
C VAL A 69 -26.92 16.22 -0.22
N GLU A 70 -25.89 16.99 -0.57
CA GLU A 70 -25.37 18.07 0.26
C GLU A 70 -26.41 19.19 0.45
N ASP A 71 -27.07 19.64 -0.62
CA ASP A 71 -28.12 20.65 -0.55
C ASP A 71 -29.35 20.17 0.25
N PHE A 72 -29.73 18.90 0.10
CA PHE A 72 -30.76 18.28 0.93
C PHE A 72 -30.38 18.29 2.42
N TYR A 73 -29.16 17.88 2.76
CA TYR A 73 -28.66 17.90 4.14
C TYR A 73 -28.57 19.32 4.72
N ARG A 74 -28.15 20.31 3.91
CA ARG A 74 -28.14 21.74 4.29
C ARG A 74 -29.55 22.24 4.63
N MET A 75 -30.55 21.88 3.82
CA MET A 75 -31.95 22.25 4.09
C MET A 75 -32.51 21.54 5.33
N TYR A 76 -32.27 20.24 5.48
CA TYR A 76 -32.66 19.48 6.67
C TYR A 76 -32.06 20.08 7.95
N ARG A 77 -30.78 20.45 7.93
CA ARG A 77 -30.11 21.09 9.06
C ARG A 77 -30.71 22.45 9.39
N ALA A 78 -30.96 23.31 8.38
CA ALA A 78 -31.60 24.61 8.58
C ALA A 78 -33.06 24.50 9.10
N LEU A 79 -33.77 23.40 8.77
CA LEU A 79 -35.06 23.06 9.33
C LEU A 79 -34.95 22.64 10.80
N ALA A 80 -34.01 21.75 11.14
CA ALA A 80 -33.76 21.31 12.52
C ALA A 80 -33.35 22.50 13.42
N GLU A 81 -32.39 23.32 12.99
CA GLU A 81 -31.96 24.52 13.71
C GLU A 81 -33.12 25.51 13.94
N ARG A 82 -34.06 25.65 12.99
CA ARG A 82 -35.27 26.46 13.18
C ARG A 82 -36.27 25.82 14.14
N TYR A 83 -36.44 24.50 14.09
CA TYR A 83 -37.30 23.76 15.02
C TYR A 83 -36.79 23.85 16.46
N ASP A 84 -35.48 23.73 16.68
CA ASP A 84 -34.85 23.91 18.00
C ASP A 84 -34.92 25.35 18.49
N ASN A 85 -34.78 26.35 17.62
CA ASN A 85 -34.98 27.75 17.99
C ASN A 85 -36.43 28.00 18.45
N VAL A 86 -37.44 27.57 17.68
CA VAL A 86 -38.86 27.69 18.06
C VAL A 86 -39.15 26.93 19.37
N THR A 87 -38.66 25.71 19.51
CA THR A 87 -38.84 24.89 20.72
C THR A 87 -38.05 25.43 21.93
N GLY A 88 -36.94 26.15 21.68
CA GLY A 88 -36.15 26.84 22.69
C GLY A 88 -36.81 28.13 23.18
N GLU A 89 -37.39 28.92 22.29
CA GLU A 89 -38.23 30.08 22.63
C GLU A 89 -39.50 29.65 23.36
N LEU A 90 -40.14 28.57 22.91
CA LEU A 90 -41.32 27.99 23.56
C LEU A 90 -41.01 27.55 25.01
N ARG A 91 -39.83 26.97 25.26
CA ARG A 91 -39.34 26.62 26.61
C ARG A 91 -38.96 27.83 27.46
N LYS A 92 -38.56 28.97 26.86
CA LYS A 92 -38.30 30.24 27.58
C LYS A 92 -39.61 30.97 27.95
N ASN A 93 -40.66 30.81 27.15
CA ASN A 93 -41.96 31.46 27.33
C ASN A 93 -42.96 30.64 28.16
N MET A 94 -42.54 29.49 28.71
CA MET A 94 -43.37 28.64 29.56
C MET A 94 -43.56 29.29 30.96
N PRO A 95 -44.79 29.48 31.46
CA PRO A 95 -45.02 30.12 32.76
C PRO A 95 -44.33 29.42 33.93
N SER A 96 -43.75 30.21 34.84
CA SER A 96 -42.89 29.75 35.94
C SER A 96 -43.53 28.71 36.87
N ASP A 97 -44.86 28.73 36.99
CA ASP A 97 -45.61 27.96 38.00
C ASP A 97 -45.55 26.45 37.80
N LEU A 98 -45.23 25.97 36.59
CA LEU A 98 -45.05 24.54 36.30
C LEU A 98 -43.59 24.07 36.45
N ARG A 99 -42.64 24.95 36.75
CA ARG A 99 -41.20 24.62 36.87
C ARG A 99 -40.78 24.18 38.29
N SER A 100 -41.73 24.00 39.20
CA SER A 100 -41.52 23.75 40.63
C SER A 100 -41.85 22.33 41.11
N GLN A 101 -42.34 21.43 40.23
CA GLN A 101 -42.80 20.08 40.60
C GLN A 101 -42.01 18.91 39.97
N SER A 102 -40.78 19.15 39.45
CA SER A 102 -39.90 18.07 38.98
C SER A 102 -38.54 18.02 39.72
N SER A 103 -38.54 18.32 41.01
CA SER A 103 -37.38 18.12 41.90
C SER A 103 -37.40 16.68 42.44
N GLY A 104 -37.12 15.71 41.58
CA GLY A 104 -37.24 14.28 41.91
C GLY A 104 -36.32 13.39 41.09
N THR A 105 -35.10 13.18 41.60
CA THR A 105 -34.09 12.19 41.16
C THR A 105 -33.42 12.44 39.80
N GLY A 106 -32.08 12.59 39.83
CA GLY A 106 -31.21 12.40 38.66
C GLY A 106 -30.30 13.57 38.27
N SER A 107 -29.12 13.67 38.87
CA SER A 107 -27.85 14.09 38.25
C SER A 107 -26.77 14.26 39.31
N ASP A 108 -25.81 13.34 39.37
CA ASP A 108 -24.47 13.63 39.93
C ASP A 108 -23.48 13.70 38.76
N PHE A 109 -23.17 14.93 38.36
CA PHE A 109 -22.16 15.27 37.36
C PHE A 109 -21.66 16.67 37.73
N GLY A 110 -20.43 16.74 38.24
CA GLY A 110 -19.88 17.98 38.80
C GLY A 110 -19.60 19.06 37.75
N ALA A 111 -20.04 20.28 38.02
CA ALA A 111 -19.59 21.50 37.35
C ALA A 111 -19.48 22.63 38.38
N ASP A 112 -18.31 23.27 38.45
CA ASP A 112 -17.98 24.26 39.47
C ASP A 112 -18.66 25.63 39.27
N PRO A 113 -19.00 26.36 40.35
CA PRO A 113 -19.37 27.78 40.34
C PRO A 113 -18.18 28.67 40.81
N PRO A 114 -18.27 30.00 40.73
CA PRO A 114 -18.22 30.78 39.50
C PRO A 114 -17.03 31.80 39.49
N SER A 115 -16.75 32.39 38.33
CA SER A 115 -15.61 33.31 38.12
C SER A 115 -15.72 34.67 38.84
N PRO A 116 -14.57 35.35 39.05
CA PRO A 116 -14.46 36.74 38.58
C PRO A 116 -13.24 36.97 37.67
N SER A 117 -13.27 38.09 36.93
CA SER A 117 -12.29 38.51 35.92
C SER A 117 -11.04 39.20 36.48
N PHE A 118 -9.92 39.19 35.74
CA PHE A 118 -9.27 40.41 35.18
C PHE A 118 -7.98 40.12 34.37
N SER A 119 -7.93 40.67 33.14
CA SER A 119 -6.80 41.24 32.35
C SER A 119 -5.38 40.59 32.27
N PRO A 120 -4.63 40.81 31.15
CA PRO A 120 -3.34 40.14 30.89
C PRO A 120 -2.08 40.99 31.18
N SER A 121 -0.91 40.36 31.37
CA SER A 121 0.40 40.75 30.75
C SER A 121 1.62 39.89 31.22
N SER A 122 2.49 39.53 30.26
CA SER A 122 3.97 39.48 30.31
C SER A 122 4.79 38.79 31.44
N ASN A 123 5.58 37.79 31.02
CA ASN A 123 6.99 37.50 31.35
C ASN A 123 7.49 36.92 32.70
N GLN A 124 8.55 36.09 32.53
CA GLN A 124 9.66 35.72 33.43
C GLN A 124 9.51 34.65 34.54
N MET A 125 10.14 33.50 34.26
CA MET A 125 10.85 32.59 35.18
C MET A 125 11.81 33.33 36.15
N PRO A 126 12.20 32.78 37.34
CA PRO A 126 13.09 31.60 37.41
C PRO A 126 13.12 30.68 38.67
N GLU A 127 13.76 29.51 38.50
CA GLU A 127 14.32 28.59 39.54
C GLU A 127 13.32 27.97 40.57
N ARG A 128 13.54 26.78 41.16
CA ARG A 128 14.81 26.06 41.44
C ARG A 128 14.62 24.54 41.67
N GLY A 129 15.69 23.75 41.47
CA GLY A 129 15.99 22.58 42.32
C GLY A 129 15.41 21.20 41.94
N LYS A 130 16.16 20.41 41.16
CA LYS A 130 15.92 18.96 40.97
C LYS A 130 16.60 18.15 42.08
N ASN A 131 15.87 17.26 42.77
CA ASN A 131 16.45 16.34 43.76
C ASN A 131 16.66 14.92 43.19
N ARG A 132 17.86 14.35 43.35
CA ARG A 132 18.16 12.91 43.18
C ARG A 132 18.64 12.32 44.50
N ALA A 133 17.84 11.44 45.13
CA ALA A 133 18.32 10.53 46.18
C ALA A 133 17.45 9.26 46.29
N LYS A 134 18.12 8.11 46.31
CA LYS A 134 17.74 6.87 47.02
C LYS A 134 18.76 6.75 48.20
N PRO A 135 18.57 6.01 49.32
CA PRO A 135 17.95 4.66 49.34
C PRO A 135 17.30 4.10 50.66
N PHE A 136 16.71 2.89 50.53
CA PHE A 136 16.74 1.72 51.45
C PHE A 136 16.20 1.67 52.91
N LYS A 137 15.18 0.79 53.09
CA LYS A 137 14.86 -0.09 54.27
C LYS A 137 14.46 0.65 55.59
N ARG A 138 13.99 0.05 56.70
CA ARG A 138 13.69 -1.33 57.20
C ARG A 138 12.72 -1.17 58.41
N ALA A 139 11.76 -2.01 58.81
CA ALA A 139 10.92 -3.12 58.28
C ALA A 139 9.63 -3.14 59.21
N ALA A 140 8.91 -4.19 59.64
CA ALA A 140 8.93 -5.67 59.55
C ALA A 140 7.54 -6.26 59.94
N GLY A 141 7.29 -7.55 59.68
CA GLY A 141 6.09 -8.31 60.12
C GLY A 141 5.92 -9.61 59.32
N PHE A 142 5.83 -10.76 60.00
CA PHE A 142 5.56 -12.12 59.46
C PHE A 142 4.05 -12.48 59.68
N ASP A 143 3.43 -13.55 59.17
CA ASP A 143 3.81 -14.89 58.63
C ASP A 143 2.79 -15.28 57.50
N VAL A 144 3.11 -16.03 56.42
CA VAL A 144 3.09 -17.53 56.25
C VAL A 144 1.68 -18.17 56.45
N PHE A 145 1.14 -19.09 55.61
CA PHE A 145 1.72 -20.04 54.64
C PHE A 145 0.83 -20.27 53.38
N LEU A 146 1.33 -21.04 52.39
CA LEU A 146 0.58 -21.59 51.24
C LEU A 146 0.57 -23.14 51.30
N GLY A 147 -0.49 -23.79 50.83
CA GLY A 147 -0.55 -25.27 50.75
C GLY A 147 -1.56 -25.77 49.70
N SER A 148 -1.28 -26.91 49.07
CA SER A 148 -2.05 -27.45 47.95
C SER A 148 -2.30 -28.97 48.05
N ALA A 149 -3.22 -29.44 47.20
CA ALA A 149 -3.28 -30.78 46.58
C ALA A 149 -4.07 -31.93 47.25
N ALA A 150 -4.88 -32.56 46.38
CA ALA A 150 -5.18 -33.99 46.23
C ALA A 150 -5.84 -34.81 47.37
N SER A 151 -6.92 -35.54 47.02
CA SER A 151 -6.92 -37.03 46.89
C SER A 151 -8.29 -37.68 47.18
N SER A 152 -8.63 -38.67 46.34
CA SER A 152 -9.43 -39.90 46.61
C SER A 152 -10.88 -39.83 47.12
N ASP A 153 -11.69 -40.73 46.53
CA ASP A 153 -13.03 -41.16 46.94
C ASP A 153 -13.14 -41.62 48.41
N PHE A 154 -14.38 -41.64 48.96
CA PHE A 154 -14.98 -42.89 49.46
C PHE A 154 -16.48 -42.75 49.84
N SER A 155 -17.34 -43.49 49.12
CA SER A 155 -18.48 -44.31 49.62
C SER A 155 -19.48 -43.83 50.69
N ARG A 156 -20.76 -43.90 50.28
CA ARG A 156 -21.94 -44.53 50.96
C ARG A 156 -22.68 -43.83 52.12
N LYS A 157 -24.00 -44.13 52.13
CA LYS A 157 -24.99 -44.07 53.24
C LYS A 157 -25.43 -42.62 53.60
N GLY A 158 -26.70 -42.33 53.92
CA GLY A 158 -27.92 -43.16 54.01
C GLY A 158 -28.65 -42.95 55.35
N SER A 159 -29.97 -43.21 55.39
CA SER A 159 -30.92 -42.80 56.45
C SER A 159 -31.10 -41.26 56.52
N ASP A 160 -32.30 -40.68 56.41
CA ASP A 160 -33.58 -40.84 57.14
C ASP A 160 -33.64 -39.90 58.36
N ASP A 161 -34.48 -38.86 58.27
CA ASP A 161 -35.22 -38.34 59.43
C ASP A 161 -36.47 -37.55 58.97
N SER A 162 -37.53 -37.64 59.77
CA SER A 162 -38.85 -37.00 59.65
C SER A 162 -39.22 -36.45 61.06
N PRO A 163 -40.36 -35.78 61.34
CA PRO A 163 -41.60 -35.59 60.54
C PRO A 163 -42.10 -34.10 60.56
N SER A 164 -43.34 -33.75 60.19
CA SER A 164 -44.51 -33.81 61.09
C SER A 164 -45.85 -33.50 60.39
N SER A 165 -46.82 -34.42 60.53
CA SER A 165 -48.29 -34.25 60.69
C SER A 165 -49.04 -33.06 60.00
N SER A 166 -50.19 -33.31 59.38
CA SER A 166 -51.37 -33.75 60.15
C SER A 166 -52.48 -34.49 59.36
N SER A 167 -53.12 -35.43 60.07
CA SER A 167 -54.34 -36.18 59.71
C SER A 167 -55.59 -35.27 59.75
N SER A 168 -56.83 -35.64 59.40
CA SER A 168 -57.54 -36.94 59.24
C SER A 168 -58.85 -36.65 58.41
N SER A 169 -59.82 -37.52 58.12
CA SER A 169 -60.25 -38.83 58.65
C SER A 169 -60.91 -39.68 57.54
N GLN A 170 -61.05 -41.00 57.76
CA GLN A 170 -61.94 -41.86 56.99
C GLN A 170 -63.34 -41.92 57.62
N SER A 171 -64.38 -42.08 56.80
CA SER A 171 -65.58 -42.83 57.18
C SER A 171 -66.29 -43.32 55.92
N GLY A 172 -66.92 -44.48 55.99
CA GLY A 172 -67.75 -45.04 54.92
C GLY A 172 -69.01 -45.63 55.52
N SER A 173 -70.13 -45.55 54.80
CA SER A 173 -71.37 -46.24 55.11
C SER A 173 -72.14 -46.48 53.83
N ASP A 174 -72.54 -47.72 53.59
CA ASP A 174 -73.52 -48.06 52.57
C ASP A 174 -74.92 -47.62 53.01
N SER A 175 -75.76 -47.25 52.04
CA SER A 175 -77.22 -47.36 52.10
C SER A 175 -77.75 -47.15 50.68
N GLU A 176 -78.56 -48.09 50.19
CA GLU A 176 -79.33 -47.89 48.96
C GLU A 176 -80.52 -46.97 49.27
N ASP A 177 -80.76 -45.96 48.43
CA ASP A 177 -82.13 -45.52 48.16
C ASP A 177 -82.23 -44.85 46.79
N GLY A 178 -83.30 -45.16 46.04
CA GLY A 178 -83.40 -44.80 44.63
C GLY A 178 -84.03 -43.42 44.41
N LYS A 179 -83.36 -42.53 43.66
CA LYS A 179 -84.01 -41.32 43.14
C LYS A 179 -83.54 -40.93 41.73
N VAL A 180 -84.48 -40.37 40.97
CA VAL A 180 -84.33 -40.01 39.56
C VAL A 180 -83.33 -38.85 39.41
N VAL A 181 -82.52 -38.91 38.34
CA VAL A 181 -81.58 -37.84 37.95
C VAL A 181 -82.31 -36.84 37.07
N ASP A 182 -82.60 -35.65 37.60
CA ASP A 182 -82.92 -34.47 36.80
C ASP A 182 -81.60 -33.86 36.27
N ALA A 183 -81.55 -33.55 34.98
CA ALA A 183 -80.28 -33.38 34.26
C ALA A 183 -79.70 -31.95 34.24
N ASP A 184 -80.40 -30.96 34.82
CA ASP A 184 -80.15 -29.53 34.54
C ASP A 184 -79.04 -28.87 35.38
N ASP A 185 -78.65 -29.42 36.54
CA ASP A 185 -77.78 -28.72 37.50
C ASP A 185 -76.30 -28.59 37.03
N ASN A 186 -75.83 -29.55 36.22
CA ASN A 186 -74.48 -29.50 35.63
C ASN A 186 -74.26 -28.29 34.70
N THR A 187 -75.34 -27.73 34.13
CA THR A 187 -75.27 -26.54 33.27
C THR A 187 -74.75 -25.32 34.04
N SER A 188 -75.10 -25.21 35.33
CA SER A 188 -74.65 -24.14 36.22
C SER A 188 -73.14 -24.17 36.44
N GLY A 189 -72.59 -25.36 36.75
CA GLY A 189 -71.15 -25.56 36.97
C GLY A 189 -70.32 -25.37 35.70
N LEU A 190 -70.81 -25.85 34.55
CA LEU A 190 -70.16 -25.64 33.26
C LEU A 190 -70.14 -24.16 32.87
N ASN A 191 -71.25 -23.43 33.01
CA ASN A 191 -71.30 -21.99 32.73
C ASN A 191 -70.37 -21.20 33.66
N ALA A 192 -70.27 -21.57 34.95
CA ALA A 192 -69.31 -20.95 35.86
C ALA A 192 -67.85 -21.18 35.42
N ARG A 193 -67.50 -22.41 34.97
CA ARG A 193 -66.15 -22.70 34.46
C ARG A 193 -65.87 -22.04 33.11
N ILE A 194 -66.88 -21.87 32.24
CA ILE A 194 -66.75 -21.11 30.99
C ILE A 194 -66.44 -19.65 31.29
N VAL A 195 -67.20 -18.98 32.17
CA VAL A 195 -66.92 -17.58 32.56
C VAL A 195 -65.52 -17.46 33.18
N GLN A 196 -65.08 -18.44 33.97
CA GLN A 196 -63.73 -18.45 34.53
C GLN A 196 -62.64 -18.61 33.45
N LEU A 197 -62.86 -19.48 32.45
CA LEU A 197 -61.97 -19.63 31.29
C LEU A 197 -61.98 -18.39 30.38
N GLU A 198 -63.10 -17.67 30.27
CA GLU A 198 -63.20 -16.38 29.57
C GLU A 198 -62.47 -15.25 30.32
N GLU A 199 -62.44 -15.29 31.65
CA GLU A 199 -61.62 -14.41 32.49
C GLU A 199 -60.13 -14.72 32.30
N GLU A 200 -59.73 -16.00 32.42
CA GLU A 200 -58.37 -16.50 32.18
C GLU A 200 -57.87 -16.16 30.76
N LEU A 201 -58.71 -16.32 29.73
CA LEU A 201 -58.41 -15.94 28.34
C LEU A 201 -58.36 -14.41 28.12
N ARG A 202 -59.08 -13.62 28.92
CA ARG A 202 -59.02 -12.16 28.84
C ARG A 202 -57.70 -11.67 29.44
N GLU A 203 -57.34 -12.17 30.62
CA GLU A 203 -56.03 -11.92 31.22
C GLU A 203 -54.88 -12.34 30.29
N ALA A 204 -54.98 -13.51 29.66
CA ALA A 204 -53.97 -13.96 28.70
C ALA A 204 -53.85 -13.02 27.49
N ARG A 205 -54.98 -12.54 26.94
CA ARG A 205 -54.99 -11.56 25.83
C ARG A 205 -54.54 -10.16 26.25
N GLU A 206 -54.73 -9.78 27.51
CA GLU A 206 -54.25 -8.51 28.07
C GLU A 206 -52.73 -8.56 28.32
N LYS A 207 -52.23 -9.66 28.88
CA LYS A 207 -50.79 -9.96 28.97
C LYS A 207 -50.12 -10.02 27.60
N ILE A 208 -50.71 -10.69 26.61
CA ILE A 208 -50.21 -10.67 25.21
C ILE A 208 -50.17 -9.24 24.66
N LYS A 209 -51.16 -8.38 24.98
CA LYS A 209 -51.11 -6.95 24.61
C LYS A 209 -50.03 -6.17 25.35
N GLU A 210 -49.71 -6.49 26.60
CA GLU A 210 -48.55 -5.89 27.29
C GLU A 210 -47.23 -6.29 26.63
N TYR A 211 -47.09 -7.55 26.19
CA TYR A 211 -45.95 -8.00 25.38
C TYR A 211 -45.90 -7.34 23.99
N ASP A 212 -47.02 -7.26 23.25
CA ASP A 212 -47.10 -6.56 21.96
C ASP A 212 -46.77 -5.07 22.08
N ASN A 213 -47.25 -4.40 23.14
CA ASN A 213 -46.93 -3.00 23.40
C ASN A 213 -45.46 -2.81 23.81
N GLY A 214 -44.81 -3.84 24.39
CA GLY A 214 -43.37 -3.88 24.59
C GLY A 214 -42.59 -3.92 23.26
N TYR A 215 -43.05 -4.72 22.28
CA TYR A 215 -42.37 -4.87 20.99
C TYR A 215 -42.67 -3.76 19.96
N ASN A 216 -43.85 -3.15 19.99
CA ASN A 216 -44.16 -1.96 19.18
C ASN A 216 -43.39 -0.70 19.61
N GLY A 217 -42.64 -0.75 20.72
CA GLY A 217 -41.68 0.30 21.09
C GLY A 217 -40.34 0.25 20.32
N CYS A 218 -39.98 -0.88 19.71
CA CYS A 218 -38.66 -1.07 19.09
C CYS A 218 -38.63 -0.90 17.56
N CYS A 219 -39.73 -1.19 16.86
CA CYS A 219 -39.73 -1.25 15.39
C CYS A 219 -39.51 0.13 14.71
N ASP A 220 -39.92 1.22 15.36
CA ASP A 220 -39.76 2.59 14.83
C ASP A 220 -38.39 3.22 15.17
N HIS A 221 -37.52 2.51 15.89
CA HIS A 221 -36.18 3.01 16.29
C HIS A 221 -35.02 2.39 15.48
N PHE A 222 -35.22 1.22 14.87
CA PHE A 222 -34.14 0.52 14.18
C PHE A 222 -33.77 1.13 12.81
N VAL A 223 -34.73 1.75 12.11
CA VAL A 223 -34.49 2.39 10.80
C VAL A 223 -33.78 3.76 10.93
N GLY A 224 -33.72 4.33 12.13
CA GLY A 224 -33.15 5.67 12.37
C GLY A 224 -31.65 5.69 12.70
N MET A 225 -31.01 4.56 13.03
CA MET A 225 -29.69 4.54 13.67
C MET A 225 -28.52 4.08 12.78
N ASP A 226 -28.73 3.83 11.48
CA ASP A 226 -27.73 3.19 10.59
C ASP A 226 -27.06 4.13 9.57
N VAL A 227 -27.04 5.45 9.82
CA VAL A 227 -26.38 6.43 8.92
C VAL A 227 -25.53 7.48 9.65
N SER A 228 -25.79 7.76 10.92
CA SER A 228 -25.25 8.96 11.60
C SER A 228 -23.93 8.74 12.36
N LEU A 229 -23.77 7.62 13.09
CA LEU A 229 -22.64 7.44 14.02
C LEU A 229 -21.34 6.95 13.36
N THR A 230 -21.44 6.25 12.24
CA THR A 230 -20.30 5.70 11.49
C THR A 230 -19.68 6.66 10.49
N LYS A 231 -20.46 7.64 9.99
CA LYS A 231 -19.95 8.66 9.06
C LYS A 231 -19.06 9.68 9.75
N ASP A 232 -19.50 10.29 10.84
CA ASP A 232 -18.74 11.40 11.47
C ASP A 232 -17.33 10.96 11.92
N HIS A 233 -17.20 9.76 12.52
CA HIS A 233 -15.90 9.20 12.88
C HIS A 233 -15.08 8.72 11.68
N GLY A 234 -15.73 8.10 10.67
CA GLY A 234 -15.04 7.66 9.45
C GLY A 234 -14.50 8.82 8.61
N VAL A 235 -15.23 9.94 8.59
CA VAL A 235 -14.83 11.18 7.92
C VAL A 235 -13.74 11.90 8.71
N ASP A 236 -13.88 12.12 10.04
CA ASP A 236 -12.80 12.74 10.84
C ASP A 236 -11.49 11.96 10.77
N LEU A 237 -11.53 10.62 10.82
CA LEU A 237 -10.33 9.79 10.68
C LEU A 237 -9.74 9.86 9.26
N SER A 238 -10.57 9.93 8.21
CA SER A 238 -10.10 10.08 6.82
C SER A 238 -9.52 11.48 6.55
N GLU A 239 -10.14 12.53 7.11
CA GLU A 239 -9.67 13.92 6.99
C GLU A 239 -8.39 14.13 7.82
N ARG A 240 -8.32 13.61 9.05
CA ARG A 240 -7.06 13.55 9.83
C ARG A 240 -5.97 12.82 9.07
N LYS A 241 -6.25 11.64 8.49
CA LYS A 241 -5.27 10.91 7.68
C LYS A 241 -4.77 11.78 6.54
N GLY A 242 -5.66 12.37 5.75
CA GLY A 242 -5.30 13.28 4.66
C GLY A 242 -4.48 14.49 5.13
N MET A 243 -4.86 15.10 6.25
CA MET A 243 -4.13 16.23 6.87
C MET A 243 -2.70 15.85 7.31
N PHE A 244 -2.50 14.65 7.86
CA PHE A 244 -1.16 14.15 8.18
C PHE A 244 -0.35 13.81 6.92
N GLU A 245 -0.99 13.19 5.92
CA GLU A 245 -0.35 12.77 4.67
C GLU A 245 0.10 14.00 3.84
N ILE A 246 -0.73 15.05 3.76
CA ILE A 246 -0.38 16.36 3.17
C ILE A 246 0.76 17.01 3.96
N ARG A 247 0.67 17.08 5.30
CA ARG A 247 1.70 17.72 6.14
C ARG A 247 3.06 17.03 6.03
N ILE A 248 3.09 15.71 5.88
CA ILE A 248 4.32 14.94 5.63
C ILE A 248 4.91 15.34 4.28
N LEU A 249 4.10 15.39 3.21
CA LEU A 249 4.56 15.79 1.87
C LEU A 249 5.06 17.25 1.82
N GLU A 250 4.41 18.17 2.55
CA GLU A 250 4.88 19.56 2.69
C GLU A 250 6.24 19.64 3.42
N GLN A 251 6.43 18.85 4.48
CA GLN A 251 7.70 18.78 5.20
C GLN A 251 8.81 18.13 4.36
N GLU A 252 8.52 17.04 3.65
CA GLU A 252 9.46 16.38 2.74
C GLU A 252 9.90 17.32 1.61
N LYS A 253 8.95 18.09 1.04
CA LYS A 253 9.26 19.11 0.04
C LYS A 253 10.17 20.21 0.61
N LEU A 254 9.85 20.75 1.79
CA LEU A 254 10.67 21.79 2.44
C LEU A 254 12.08 21.28 2.78
N ILE A 255 12.22 20.02 3.21
CA ILE A 255 13.53 19.38 3.45
C ILE A 255 14.31 19.24 2.14
N GLY A 256 13.66 18.91 1.02
CA GLY A 256 14.27 18.89 -0.31
C GLY A 256 14.76 20.25 -0.78
N GLU A 257 13.93 21.29 -0.66
CA GLU A 257 14.29 22.67 -1.03
C GLU A 257 15.45 23.22 -0.18
N LEU A 258 15.47 22.93 1.14
CA LEU A 258 16.56 23.30 2.03
C LEU A 258 17.87 22.56 1.70
N LYS A 259 17.83 21.26 1.40
CA LYS A 259 19.01 20.48 1.00
C LYS A 259 19.60 20.99 -0.32
N ALA A 260 18.77 21.29 -1.32
CA ALA A 260 19.22 21.84 -2.60
C ALA A 260 19.93 23.21 -2.44
N MET A 261 19.38 24.12 -1.63
CA MET A 261 20.02 25.41 -1.34
C MET A 261 21.34 25.25 -0.56
N ALA A 262 21.40 24.28 0.36
CA ALA A 262 22.62 23.98 1.10
C ALA A 262 23.75 23.49 0.17
N GLU A 263 23.46 22.51 -0.69
CA GLU A 263 24.40 21.98 -1.69
C GLU A 263 24.88 23.06 -2.66
N GLU A 264 23.98 23.87 -3.23
CA GLU A 264 24.35 24.93 -4.17
C GLU A 264 25.25 25.99 -3.53
N SER A 265 24.96 26.40 -2.29
CA SER A 265 25.79 27.38 -1.57
C SER A 265 27.19 26.83 -1.25
N SER A 266 27.30 25.54 -0.92
CA SER A 266 28.57 24.85 -0.68
C SER A 266 29.41 24.75 -1.95
N ALA A 267 28.78 24.38 -3.09
CA ALA A 267 29.46 24.27 -4.38
C ALA A 267 30.05 25.60 -4.86
N ARG A 268 29.32 26.72 -4.68
CA ARG A 268 29.83 28.07 -4.99
C ARG A 268 31.05 28.44 -4.13
N LEU A 269 30.97 28.26 -2.81
CA LEU A 269 32.07 28.56 -1.88
C LEU A 269 33.34 27.71 -2.15
N LEU A 270 33.19 26.48 -2.64
CA LEU A 270 34.32 25.64 -3.07
C LEU A 270 34.97 26.15 -4.37
N HIS A 271 34.17 26.62 -5.32
CA HIS A 271 34.68 27.21 -6.58
C HIS A 271 35.50 28.47 -6.30
N ASP A 272 34.96 29.41 -5.53
CA ASP A 272 35.61 30.70 -5.23
C ASP A 272 36.94 30.51 -4.47
N ASN A 273 36.99 29.56 -3.53
CA ASN A 273 38.24 29.18 -2.87
C ASN A 273 39.28 28.63 -3.86
N SER A 274 38.87 27.75 -4.79
CA SER A 274 39.77 27.18 -5.80
C SER A 274 40.38 28.25 -6.70
N VAL A 275 39.57 29.23 -7.12
CA VAL A 275 40.00 30.39 -7.92
C VAL A 275 41.04 31.22 -7.15
N LEU A 276 40.75 31.59 -5.90
CA LEU A 276 41.66 32.40 -5.08
C LEU A 276 42.99 31.68 -4.78
N GLU A 277 42.96 30.37 -4.48
CA GLU A 277 44.21 29.62 -4.28
C GLU A 277 45.06 29.51 -5.55
N SER A 278 44.44 29.47 -6.75
CA SER A 278 45.16 29.52 -8.02
C SER A 278 45.86 30.88 -8.24
N LYS A 279 45.18 31.98 -7.92
CA LYS A 279 45.69 33.35 -8.02
C LYS A 279 46.82 33.61 -7.03
N VAL A 280 46.70 33.15 -5.77
CA VAL A 280 47.77 33.26 -4.76
C VAL A 280 49.01 32.44 -5.15
N ARG A 281 48.84 31.21 -5.68
CA ARG A 281 49.97 30.42 -6.22
C ARG A 281 50.70 31.17 -7.34
N SER A 282 49.97 31.65 -8.34
CA SER A 282 50.55 32.41 -9.47
C SER A 282 51.32 33.66 -9.03
N LEU A 283 50.89 34.34 -7.96
CA LEU A 283 51.58 35.52 -7.44
C LEU A 283 52.86 35.13 -6.68
N MET A 284 52.84 34.11 -5.81
CA MET A 284 54.06 33.66 -5.10
C MET A 284 55.11 33.07 -6.05
N ASP A 285 54.72 32.43 -7.15
CA ASP A 285 55.66 32.00 -8.19
C ASP A 285 56.30 33.20 -8.91
N SER A 286 55.57 34.31 -9.08
CA SER A 286 56.11 35.56 -9.62
C SER A 286 57.06 36.25 -8.64
N GLU A 287 56.68 36.33 -7.35
CA GLU A 287 57.47 36.87 -6.24
C GLU A 287 58.86 36.20 -6.17
N LYS A 288 58.86 34.86 -6.19
CA LYS A 288 60.07 34.01 -6.20
C LYS A 288 60.95 34.22 -7.44
N ASN A 289 60.35 34.55 -8.59
CA ASN A 289 61.05 34.88 -9.83
C ASN A 289 61.72 36.27 -9.75
N TYR A 290 61.07 37.26 -9.11
CA TYR A 290 61.69 38.56 -8.83
C TYR A 290 62.80 38.46 -7.77
N GLU A 291 62.61 37.70 -6.68
CA GLU A 291 63.65 37.50 -5.67
C GLU A 291 64.91 36.82 -6.24
N THR A 292 64.75 35.82 -7.11
CA THR A 292 65.90 35.15 -7.74
C THR A 292 66.63 36.05 -8.74
N LYS A 293 65.94 36.97 -9.42
CA LYS A 293 66.55 38.02 -10.26
C LYS A 293 67.32 39.05 -9.43
N ILE A 294 66.74 39.55 -8.33
CA ILE A 294 67.41 40.48 -7.42
C ILE A 294 68.70 39.84 -6.87
N ARG A 295 68.61 38.60 -6.39
CA ARG A 295 69.76 37.83 -5.88
C ARG A 295 70.86 37.58 -6.91
N ALA A 296 70.50 37.44 -8.19
CA ALA A 296 71.48 37.36 -9.28
C ALA A 296 72.17 38.72 -9.53
N LEU A 297 71.45 39.84 -9.41
CA LEU A 297 72.00 41.18 -9.52
C LEU A 297 72.87 41.56 -8.29
N GLU A 298 72.51 41.12 -7.09
CA GLU A 298 73.34 41.27 -5.87
C GLU A 298 74.72 40.64 -6.07
N ASN A 299 74.78 39.38 -6.52
CA ASN A 299 76.03 38.70 -6.84
C ASN A 299 76.82 39.45 -7.93
N ARG A 300 76.12 39.93 -8.98
CA ARG A 300 76.70 40.71 -10.08
C ARG A 300 77.32 42.04 -9.62
N VAL A 301 76.70 42.71 -8.65
CA VAL A 301 77.25 43.94 -8.03
C VAL A 301 78.55 43.61 -7.28
N VAL A 302 78.58 42.53 -6.49
CA VAL A 302 79.79 42.09 -5.77
C VAL A 302 80.94 41.75 -6.74
N GLU A 303 80.65 41.06 -7.85
CA GLU A 303 81.63 40.78 -8.92
C GLU A 303 82.21 42.07 -9.54
N LEU A 304 81.35 43.05 -9.84
CA LEU A 304 81.73 44.29 -10.50
C LEU A 304 82.43 45.28 -9.56
N GLU A 305 82.09 45.29 -8.27
CA GLU A 305 82.78 46.05 -7.22
C GLU A 305 84.19 45.50 -7.00
N ALA A 306 84.35 44.18 -6.93
CA ALA A 306 85.67 43.53 -6.89
C ALA A 306 86.51 43.81 -8.15
N ALA A 307 85.87 44.04 -9.31
CA ALA A 307 86.51 44.43 -10.56
C ALA A 307 86.73 45.96 -10.72
N GLY A 308 86.35 46.77 -9.73
CA GLY A 308 86.52 48.23 -9.75
C GLY A 308 85.59 49.01 -10.71
N LYS A 309 84.53 48.39 -11.23
CA LYS A 309 83.68 48.95 -12.30
C LYS A 309 82.48 49.75 -11.76
N GLY A 310 82.77 50.81 -11.01
CA GLY A 310 81.78 51.56 -10.22
C GLY A 310 80.51 52.03 -10.97
N GLU A 311 80.63 52.45 -12.24
CA GLU A 311 79.45 52.87 -13.03
C GLU A 311 78.49 51.72 -13.31
N ALA A 312 79.01 50.54 -13.69
CA ALA A 312 78.20 49.35 -13.92
C ALA A 312 77.56 48.83 -12.61
N CYS A 313 78.21 49.01 -11.47
CA CYS A 313 77.63 48.72 -10.16
C CYS A 313 76.46 49.67 -9.83
N ASN A 314 76.59 50.96 -10.16
CA ASN A 314 75.52 51.93 -9.96
C ASN A 314 74.30 51.63 -10.84
N GLU A 315 74.52 51.21 -12.09
CA GLU A 315 73.45 50.76 -13.00
C GLU A 315 72.77 49.48 -12.49
N CYS A 316 73.53 48.46 -12.08
CA CYS A 316 72.97 47.24 -11.48
C CYS A 316 72.18 47.54 -10.20
N ARG A 317 72.71 48.36 -9.28
CA ARG A 317 71.99 48.77 -8.06
C ARG A 317 70.71 49.57 -8.36
N LYS A 318 70.67 50.32 -9.47
CA LYS A 318 69.45 51.01 -9.92
C LYS A 318 68.38 50.01 -10.39
N THR A 319 68.76 49.05 -11.23
CA THR A 319 67.83 47.98 -11.66
C THR A 319 67.36 47.09 -10.50
N MET A 320 68.20 46.86 -9.49
CA MET A 320 67.78 46.20 -8.24
C MET A 320 66.69 47.01 -7.52
N ALA A 321 66.85 48.34 -7.37
CA ALA A 321 65.87 49.16 -6.68
C ALA A 321 64.49 49.16 -7.40
N GLU A 322 64.49 49.23 -8.73
CA GLU A 322 63.29 49.15 -9.57
C GLU A 322 62.59 47.77 -9.45
N LEU A 323 63.38 46.67 -9.36
CA LEU A 323 62.86 45.33 -9.14
C LEU A 323 62.37 45.09 -7.70
N SER A 324 63.05 45.62 -6.68
CA SER A 324 62.60 45.55 -5.29
C SER A 324 61.30 46.32 -5.07
N GLN A 325 61.18 47.53 -5.63
CA GLN A 325 59.93 48.29 -5.57
C GLN A 325 58.76 47.55 -6.24
N SER A 326 59.04 46.78 -7.29
CA SER A 326 58.05 45.90 -7.93
C SER A 326 57.70 44.69 -7.04
N LEU A 327 58.70 44.05 -6.42
CA LEU A 327 58.53 42.92 -5.51
C LEU A 327 57.70 43.29 -4.27
N ASP A 328 57.96 44.45 -3.68
CA ASP A 328 57.21 44.96 -2.52
C ASP A 328 55.73 45.19 -2.87
N GLY A 329 55.45 45.66 -4.10
CA GLY A 329 54.09 45.75 -4.64
C GLY A 329 53.38 44.39 -4.74
N TYR A 330 54.05 43.37 -5.29
CA TYR A 330 53.49 42.02 -5.35
C TYR A 330 53.28 41.40 -3.96
N LYS A 331 54.19 41.63 -3.01
CA LYS A 331 54.03 41.19 -1.62
C LYS A 331 52.81 41.83 -0.95
N MET A 332 52.58 43.11 -1.20
CA MET A 332 51.38 43.82 -0.71
C MET A 332 50.07 43.30 -1.35
N GLU A 333 50.07 42.90 -2.63
CA GLU A 333 48.90 42.24 -3.27
C GLU A 333 48.67 40.83 -2.69
N VAL A 334 49.73 40.06 -2.41
CA VAL A 334 49.65 38.73 -1.78
C VAL A 334 49.08 38.81 -0.37
N ASP A 335 49.51 39.78 0.46
CA ASP A 335 48.99 39.94 1.82
C ASP A 335 47.55 40.49 1.86
N LEU A 336 47.15 41.31 0.88
CA LEU A 336 45.74 41.68 0.66
C LEU A 336 44.88 40.44 0.36
N LEU A 337 45.32 39.58 -0.57
CA LEU A 337 44.60 38.35 -0.93
C LEU A 337 44.60 37.30 0.19
N ARG A 338 45.62 37.28 1.06
CA ARG A 338 45.60 36.49 2.31
C ARG A 338 44.51 37.02 3.26
N SER A 339 44.47 38.33 3.50
CA SER A 339 43.41 38.95 4.32
C SER A 339 42.00 38.75 3.74
N GLU A 340 41.86 38.60 2.42
CA GLU A 340 40.58 38.25 1.78
C GLU A 340 40.25 36.75 1.95
N LYS A 341 41.23 35.86 1.83
CA LYS A 341 41.08 34.43 2.13
C LYS A 341 40.66 34.19 3.59
N ASP A 342 41.26 34.89 4.55
CA ASP A 342 40.93 34.73 5.97
C ASP A 342 39.45 35.08 6.24
N LYS A 343 38.95 36.19 5.67
CA LYS A 343 37.53 36.58 5.74
C LYS A 343 36.61 35.54 5.10
N LEU A 344 37.05 34.89 4.02
CA LEU A 344 36.32 33.81 3.38
C LEU A 344 36.32 32.52 4.23
N VAL A 345 37.41 32.21 4.93
CA VAL A 345 37.48 31.12 5.92
C VAL A 345 36.53 31.38 7.09
N ASP A 346 36.49 32.60 7.63
CA ASP A 346 35.52 33.00 8.67
C ASP A 346 34.08 32.89 8.16
N SER A 347 33.80 33.36 6.94
CA SER A 347 32.46 33.22 6.34
C SER A 347 32.07 31.75 6.15
N LYS A 348 32.99 30.91 5.69
CA LYS A 348 32.81 29.46 5.53
C LYS A 348 32.53 28.80 6.88
N SER A 349 33.26 29.14 7.94
CA SER A 349 33.00 28.68 9.31
C SER A 349 31.59 29.02 9.78
N ILE A 350 31.11 30.23 9.51
CA ILE A 350 29.72 30.66 9.80
C ILE A 350 28.70 29.88 8.96
N HIS A 351 29.02 29.55 7.70
CA HIS A 351 28.15 28.74 6.84
C HIS A 351 28.13 27.26 7.26
N GLU A 352 29.25 26.65 7.65
CA GLU A 352 29.32 25.29 8.21
C GLU A 352 28.57 25.18 9.54
N ALA A 353 28.66 26.20 10.40
CA ALA A 353 27.88 26.26 11.65
C ALA A 353 26.36 26.33 11.40
N LYS A 354 25.93 27.07 10.36
CA LYS A 354 24.53 27.07 9.91
C LYS A 354 24.12 25.73 9.30
N LEU A 355 25.01 25.08 8.54
CA LEU A 355 24.77 23.77 7.94
C LEU A 355 24.45 22.75 9.03
N ARG A 356 25.29 22.65 10.08
CA ARG A 356 25.05 21.77 11.24
C ARG A 356 23.73 22.07 11.94
N ALA A 357 23.39 23.34 12.14
CA ALA A 357 22.11 23.72 12.73
C ALA A 357 20.89 23.31 11.86
N PHE A 358 21.05 23.22 10.54
CA PHE A 358 20.02 22.62 9.66
C PHE A 358 20.03 21.08 9.72
N GLU A 359 21.20 20.44 9.79
CA GLU A 359 21.34 18.97 9.94
C GLU A 359 20.71 18.49 11.25
N ASP A 360 21.02 19.15 12.38
CA ASP A 360 20.40 18.92 13.69
C ASP A 360 18.87 19.09 13.61
N ARG A 361 18.39 20.15 12.95
CA ARG A 361 16.95 20.40 12.79
C ARG A 361 16.25 19.39 11.88
N VAL A 362 16.94 18.82 10.90
CA VAL A 362 16.43 17.70 10.09
C VAL A 362 16.33 16.44 10.96
N MET A 363 17.33 16.13 11.79
CA MET A 363 17.24 15.01 12.73
C MET A 363 16.09 15.17 13.74
N GLU A 364 15.86 16.37 14.28
CA GLU A 364 14.69 16.65 15.15
C GLU A 364 13.35 16.34 14.44
N LEU A 365 13.22 16.71 13.16
CA LEU A 365 12.02 16.46 12.37
C LEU A 365 11.87 14.97 11.98
N GLU A 366 12.96 14.27 11.70
CA GLU A 366 12.96 12.84 11.42
C GLU A 366 12.59 12.02 12.68
N VAL A 367 13.05 12.42 13.88
CA VAL A 367 12.62 11.84 15.15
C VAL A 367 11.13 12.10 15.40
N ALA A 368 10.65 13.34 15.25
CA ALA A 368 9.23 13.66 15.42
C ALA A 368 8.33 12.90 14.44
N LYS A 369 8.80 12.66 13.21
CA LYS A 369 8.11 11.82 12.21
C LYS A 369 8.04 10.36 12.66
N ALA A 370 9.11 9.82 13.25
CA ALA A 370 9.13 8.45 13.79
C ALA A 370 8.19 8.30 15.01
N GLU A 371 8.15 9.29 15.90
CA GLU A 371 7.23 9.33 17.04
C GLU A 371 5.77 9.35 16.57
N ALA A 372 5.40 10.25 15.65
CA ALA A 372 4.07 10.31 15.07
C ALA A 372 3.68 9.01 14.32
N CYS A 373 4.62 8.33 13.67
CA CYS A 373 4.38 7.02 13.06
C CYS A 373 4.08 5.94 14.11
N ASN A 374 4.79 5.95 15.24
CA ASN A 374 4.57 5.02 16.36
C ASN A 374 3.23 5.26 17.07
N GLU A 375 2.82 6.52 17.24
CA GLU A 375 1.49 6.86 17.77
C GLU A 375 0.36 6.42 16.82
N ARG A 376 0.53 6.64 15.51
CA ARG A 376 -0.40 6.12 14.50
C ARG A 376 -0.48 4.60 14.50
N GLY A 377 0.63 3.91 14.75
CA GLY A 377 0.67 2.44 14.92
C GLY A 377 -0.22 1.98 16.07
N LYS A 378 -0.03 2.53 17.28
CA LYS A 378 -0.84 2.19 18.46
C LYS A 378 -2.34 2.41 18.24
N LEU A 379 -2.72 3.53 17.63
CA LEU A 379 -4.13 3.83 17.29
C LEU A 379 -4.74 2.81 16.31
N ILE A 380 -3.94 2.28 15.37
CA ILE A 380 -4.35 1.21 14.47
C ILE A 380 -4.50 -0.11 15.24
N ASP A 381 -3.58 -0.43 16.15
CA ASP A 381 -3.64 -1.65 16.97
C ASP A 381 -4.84 -1.64 17.95
N GLU A 382 -5.16 -0.49 18.54
CA GLU A 382 -6.33 -0.28 19.41
C GLU A 382 -7.65 -0.39 18.61
N LEU A 383 -7.70 0.17 17.39
CA LEU A 383 -8.83 0.01 16.48
C LEU A 383 -9.02 -1.44 16.02
N ASN A 384 -7.93 -2.15 15.73
CA ASN A 384 -7.98 -3.56 15.33
C ASN A 384 -8.48 -4.45 16.49
N GLN A 385 -7.97 -4.26 17.71
CA GLN A 385 -8.47 -4.97 18.89
C GLN A 385 -9.96 -4.69 19.15
N SER A 386 -10.40 -3.45 18.93
CA SER A 386 -11.82 -3.09 19.01
C SER A 386 -12.65 -3.79 17.92
N LEU A 387 -12.15 -3.83 16.69
CA LEU A 387 -12.79 -4.50 15.55
C LEU A 387 -12.90 -6.01 15.75
N ASP A 388 -11.86 -6.68 16.25
CA ASP A 388 -11.90 -8.10 16.60
C ASP A 388 -12.88 -8.37 17.74
N GLY A 389 -12.98 -7.47 18.72
CA GLY A 389 -14.00 -7.54 19.78
C GLY A 389 -15.43 -7.41 19.25
N TYR A 390 -15.68 -6.49 18.31
CA TYR A 390 -16.97 -6.38 17.62
C TYR A 390 -17.26 -7.61 16.75
N LYS A 391 -16.25 -8.14 16.06
CA LYS A 391 -16.37 -9.33 15.21
C LYS A 391 -16.75 -10.56 16.04
N LEU A 392 -16.05 -10.83 17.14
CA LEU A 392 -16.43 -11.88 18.08
C LEU A 392 -17.87 -11.71 18.58
N LYS A 393 -18.34 -10.48 18.79
CA LYS A 393 -19.72 -10.22 19.17
C LYS A 393 -20.73 -10.45 18.04
N VAL A 394 -20.37 -10.19 16.79
CA VAL A 394 -21.18 -10.58 15.61
C VAL A 394 -21.23 -12.11 15.47
N ASP A 395 -20.10 -12.80 15.67
CA ASP A 395 -20.02 -14.26 15.61
C ASP A 395 -20.90 -14.91 16.71
N ILE A 396 -20.88 -14.36 17.94
CA ILE A 396 -21.78 -14.79 19.04
C ILE A 396 -23.26 -14.54 18.69
N LEU A 397 -23.60 -13.34 18.21
CA LEU A 397 -24.97 -13.01 17.80
C LEU A 397 -25.46 -13.85 16.62
N ALA A 398 -24.56 -14.34 15.76
CA ALA A 398 -24.90 -15.31 14.72
C ALA A 398 -25.25 -16.67 15.33
N SER A 399 -24.46 -17.21 16.27
CA SER A 399 -24.82 -18.45 16.97
C SER A 399 -26.11 -18.33 17.80
N GLU A 400 -26.33 -17.23 18.52
CA GLU A 400 -27.58 -16.99 19.26
C GLU A 400 -28.80 -16.93 18.30
N LYS A 401 -28.63 -16.34 17.12
CA LYS A 401 -29.67 -16.28 16.09
C LYS A 401 -29.96 -17.67 15.52
N ASP A 402 -28.94 -18.47 15.23
CA ASP A 402 -29.11 -19.80 14.65
C ASP A 402 -29.75 -20.76 15.69
N GLU A 403 -29.34 -20.73 16.96
CA GLU A 403 -30.03 -21.43 18.07
C GLU A 403 -31.51 -21.04 18.21
N LEU A 404 -31.83 -19.75 18.08
CA LEU A 404 -33.22 -19.28 18.08
C LEU A 404 -33.99 -19.76 16.85
N ASN A 405 -33.35 -19.86 15.69
CA ASN A 405 -33.97 -20.30 14.44
C ASN A 405 -34.27 -21.80 14.46
N ASP A 406 -33.38 -22.62 15.03
CA ASP A 406 -33.62 -24.05 15.28
C ASP A 406 -34.80 -24.27 16.23
N ARG A 407 -34.87 -23.49 17.33
CA ARG A 407 -36.00 -23.50 18.28
C ARG A 407 -37.32 -23.02 17.68
N VAL A 408 -37.29 -22.15 16.66
CA VAL A 408 -38.48 -21.82 15.86
C VAL A 408 -38.87 -23.01 14.97
N GLY A 409 -37.91 -23.74 14.41
CA GLY A 409 -38.14 -25.00 13.70
C GLY A 409 -38.88 -26.04 14.56
N GLU A 410 -38.36 -26.35 15.76
CA GLU A 410 -39.00 -27.27 16.71
C GLU A 410 -40.45 -26.88 17.04
N LEU A 411 -40.73 -25.58 17.18
CA LEU A 411 -42.07 -25.06 17.45
C LEU A 411 -42.99 -25.15 16.22
N VAL A 412 -42.46 -24.96 15.00
CA VAL A 412 -43.22 -25.14 13.75
C VAL A 412 -43.57 -26.61 13.55
N ASP A 413 -42.63 -27.54 13.72
CA ASP A 413 -42.87 -28.98 13.58
C ASP A 413 -43.87 -29.48 14.64
N SER A 414 -43.76 -29.00 15.88
CA SER A 414 -44.73 -29.25 16.95
C SER A 414 -46.12 -28.71 16.61
N THR A 415 -46.21 -27.54 15.95
CA THR A 415 -47.48 -26.96 15.49
C THR A 415 -48.10 -27.81 14.37
N ILE A 416 -47.32 -28.22 13.38
CA ILE A 416 -47.76 -29.10 12.29
C ILE A 416 -48.27 -30.44 12.84
N PHE A 417 -47.55 -31.05 13.78
CA PHE A 417 -47.98 -32.29 14.43
C PHE A 417 -49.29 -32.14 15.21
N LEU A 418 -49.52 -31.00 15.86
CA LEU A 418 -50.79 -30.69 16.53
C LEU A 418 -51.92 -30.45 15.52
N GLU A 419 -51.65 -29.82 14.38
CA GLU A 419 -52.62 -29.54 13.32
C GLU A 419 -53.04 -30.83 12.58
N ASP A 420 -52.10 -31.72 12.22
CA ASP A 420 -52.39 -33.08 11.73
C ASP A 420 -53.28 -33.87 12.71
N LYS A 421 -53.00 -33.74 14.02
CA LYS A 421 -53.75 -34.40 15.08
C LYS A 421 -55.15 -33.81 15.26
N ILE A 422 -55.32 -32.50 15.09
CA ILE A 422 -56.64 -31.84 15.01
C ILE A 422 -57.40 -32.36 13.79
N GLN A 423 -56.78 -32.38 12.61
CA GLN A 423 -57.41 -32.87 11.38
C GLN A 423 -57.85 -34.34 11.49
N ALA A 424 -57.05 -35.18 12.17
CA ALA A 424 -57.42 -36.56 12.49
C ALA A 424 -58.63 -36.65 13.44
N PHE A 425 -58.75 -35.75 14.42
CA PHE A 425 -59.95 -35.65 15.28
C PHE A 425 -61.18 -35.12 14.53
N GLU A 426 -61.03 -34.15 13.62
CA GLU A 426 -62.13 -33.68 12.78
C GLU A 426 -62.68 -34.80 11.89
N ASN A 427 -61.79 -35.53 11.21
CA ASN A 427 -62.15 -36.72 10.43
C ASN A 427 -62.93 -37.72 11.29
N ARG A 428 -62.42 -38.02 12.50
CA ARG A 428 -63.07 -38.90 13.50
C ARG A 428 -64.46 -38.42 13.92
N VAL A 429 -64.69 -37.11 14.03
CA VAL A 429 -66.01 -36.53 14.31
C VAL A 429 -66.94 -36.76 13.12
N THR A 430 -66.52 -36.49 11.88
CA THR A 430 -67.38 -36.73 10.70
C THR A 430 -67.72 -38.21 10.51
N GLU A 431 -66.81 -39.14 10.81
CA GLU A 431 -67.10 -40.59 10.87
C GLU A 431 -68.24 -40.89 11.85
N LEU A 432 -68.15 -40.36 13.07
CA LEU A 432 -69.15 -40.55 14.13
C LEU A 432 -70.49 -39.90 13.80
N GLU A 433 -70.50 -38.73 13.15
CA GLU A 433 -71.73 -38.08 12.70
C GLU A 433 -72.42 -38.86 11.58
N THR A 434 -71.68 -39.39 10.60
CA THR A 434 -72.28 -40.24 9.55
C THR A 434 -72.74 -41.59 10.09
N ALA A 435 -72.06 -42.16 11.10
CA ALA A 435 -72.51 -43.36 11.81
C ALA A 435 -73.80 -43.09 12.61
N LYS A 436 -73.87 -41.96 13.33
CA LYS A 436 -75.07 -41.49 14.05
C LYS A 436 -76.24 -41.30 13.08
N ALA A 437 -76.02 -40.68 11.91
CA ALA A 437 -77.05 -40.49 10.90
C ALA A 437 -77.61 -41.83 10.37
N LYS A 438 -76.76 -42.82 10.12
CA LYS A 438 -77.18 -44.19 9.74
C LYS A 438 -78.02 -44.84 10.83
N ALA A 439 -77.54 -44.83 12.07
CA ALA A 439 -78.25 -45.40 13.22
C ALA A 439 -79.61 -44.71 13.47
N CYS A 440 -79.71 -43.39 13.25
CA CYS A 440 -81.00 -42.68 13.30
C CYS A 440 -81.95 -43.13 12.17
N GLY A 441 -81.45 -43.37 10.96
CA GLY A 441 -82.25 -43.90 9.84
C GLY A 441 -82.72 -45.35 10.05
N GLU A 442 -81.93 -46.18 10.71
CA GLU A 442 -82.31 -47.54 11.10
C GLU A 442 -83.35 -47.54 12.23
N ASN A 443 -83.17 -46.68 13.24
CA ASN A 443 -84.18 -46.47 14.29
C ASN A 443 -85.50 -45.90 13.76
N ALA A 444 -85.48 -45.11 12.67
CA ALA A 444 -86.71 -44.67 12.01
C ALA A 444 -87.48 -45.84 11.40
N LYS A 445 -86.80 -46.69 10.59
CA LYS A 445 -87.41 -47.90 10.01
C LYS A 445 -88.02 -48.83 11.06
N LEU A 446 -87.29 -49.10 12.14
CA LEU A 446 -87.78 -49.94 13.24
C LEU A 446 -89.02 -49.35 13.94
N ARG A 447 -89.16 -48.02 13.99
CA ARG A 447 -90.38 -47.36 14.49
C ARG A 447 -91.54 -47.47 13.50
N ASP A 448 -91.27 -47.33 12.20
CA ASP A 448 -92.29 -47.47 11.15
C ASP A 448 -92.82 -48.92 11.08
N GLU A 449 -91.93 -49.91 11.19
CA GLU A 449 -92.26 -51.34 11.29
C GLU A 449 -93.08 -51.65 12.56
N LEU A 450 -92.69 -51.08 13.71
CA LEU A 450 -93.42 -51.24 14.97
C LEU A 450 -94.80 -50.56 14.91
N SER A 451 -94.91 -49.41 14.23
CA SER A 451 -96.20 -48.73 14.03
C SER A 451 -97.13 -49.54 13.14
N GLN A 452 -96.65 -50.09 12.02
CA GLN A 452 -97.43 -50.98 11.15
C GLN A 452 -97.89 -52.24 11.90
N SER A 453 -97.04 -52.81 12.74
CA SER A 453 -97.39 -53.94 13.60
C SER A 453 -98.48 -53.54 14.62
N LEU A 454 -98.34 -52.37 15.27
CA LEU A 454 -99.30 -51.85 16.24
C LEU A 454 -100.66 -51.56 15.61
N ASP A 455 -100.72 -50.97 14.42
CA ASP A 455 -101.97 -50.76 13.68
C ASP A 455 -102.61 -52.09 13.25
N GLY A 456 -101.81 -53.08 12.88
CA GLY A 456 -102.28 -54.46 12.64
C GLY A 456 -102.92 -55.10 13.88
N TYR A 457 -102.29 -54.97 15.05
CA TYR A 457 -102.88 -55.41 16.32
C TYR A 457 -104.13 -54.62 16.69
N LYS A 458 -104.15 -53.30 16.43
CA LYS A 458 -105.29 -52.43 16.70
C LYS A 458 -106.50 -52.81 15.85
N LEU A 459 -106.32 -53.04 14.54
CA LEU A 459 -107.38 -53.58 13.67
C LEU A 459 -107.86 -54.95 14.14
N LYS A 460 -106.98 -55.81 14.69
CA LYS A 460 -107.40 -57.09 15.27
C LYS A 460 -108.17 -56.93 16.59
N VAL A 461 -107.85 -55.92 17.41
CA VAL A 461 -108.66 -55.54 18.59
C VAL A 461 -110.03 -55.01 18.16
N GLU A 462 -110.09 -54.12 17.18
CA GLU A 462 -111.34 -53.58 16.64
C GLU A 462 -112.25 -54.70 16.09
N PHE A 463 -111.68 -55.67 15.35
CA PHE A 463 -112.37 -56.90 14.94
C PHE A 463 -112.91 -57.68 16.14
N LEU A 464 -112.07 -57.97 17.14
CA LEU A 464 -112.47 -58.73 18.33
C LEU A 464 -113.51 -57.99 19.18
N THR A 465 -113.54 -56.66 19.17
CA THR A 465 -114.64 -55.90 19.78
C THR A 465 -115.94 -56.01 19.00
N SER A 466 -115.91 -56.02 17.66
CA SER A 466 -117.12 -56.26 16.86
C SER A 466 -117.70 -57.67 17.05
N GLU A 467 -116.84 -58.69 17.11
CA GLU A 467 -117.21 -60.09 17.42
C GLU A 467 -117.78 -60.21 18.84
N LYS A 468 -117.20 -59.50 19.82
CA LYS A 468 -117.72 -59.42 21.19
C LYS A 468 -119.09 -58.74 21.24
N ASP A 469 -119.33 -57.67 20.49
CA ASP A 469 -120.59 -56.95 20.52
C ASP A 469 -121.72 -57.68 19.77
N GLU A 470 -121.39 -58.44 18.72
CA GLU A 470 -122.31 -59.38 18.07
C GLU A 470 -122.71 -60.53 19.02
N LEU A 471 -121.75 -61.04 19.82
CA LEU A 471 -122.03 -61.98 20.92
C LEU A 471 -122.85 -61.34 22.05
N ASN A 472 -122.60 -60.08 22.42
CA ASN A 472 -123.38 -59.37 23.44
C ASN A 472 -124.85 -59.22 23.02
N ALA A 473 -125.13 -58.89 21.75
CA ALA A 473 -126.49 -58.86 21.21
C ALA A 473 -127.18 -60.23 21.35
N ARG A 474 -126.46 -61.31 21.02
CA ARG A 474 -126.93 -62.70 21.19
C ARG A 474 -127.21 -63.06 22.66
N VAL A 475 -126.44 -62.50 23.60
CA VAL A 475 -126.66 -62.66 25.04
C VAL A 475 -127.90 -61.90 25.52
N SER A 476 -128.19 -60.71 24.99
CA SER A 476 -129.45 -60.00 25.32
C SER A 476 -130.70 -60.80 24.93
N GLU A 477 -130.73 -61.38 23.72
CA GLU A 477 -131.84 -62.26 23.28
C GLU A 477 -132.04 -63.45 24.23
N LEU A 478 -130.95 -64.02 24.75
CA LEU A 478 -130.98 -65.12 25.72
C LEU A 478 -131.40 -64.65 27.12
N VAL A 479 -131.04 -63.44 27.55
CA VAL A 479 -131.43 -62.86 28.85
C VAL A 479 -132.93 -62.62 28.93
N ASP A 480 -133.57 -62.14 27.85
CA ASP A 480 -135.03 -61.98 27.84
C ASP A 480 -135.76 -63.33 27.93
N SER A 481 -135.19 -64.40 27.36
CA SER A 481 -135.70 -65.76 27.57
C SER A 481 -135.49 -66.27 29.01
N LYS A 482 -134.39 -65.88 29.66
CA LYS A 482 -134.03 -66.27 31.04
C LYS A 482 -134.98 -65.71 32.08
N ASN A 483 -135.43 -64.46 31.90
CA ASN A 483 -136.33 -63.77 32.84
C ASN A 483 -137.66 -64.52 33.08
N ILE A 484 -138.09 -65.38 32.15
CA ILE A 484 -139.28 -66.24 32.27
C ILE A 484 -139.01 -67.45 33.20
N TYR A 485 -137.76 -67.93 33.27
CA TYR A 485 -137.37 -69.10 34.07
C TYR A 485 -136.84 -68.76 35.47
N ASP A 486 -136.34 -67.54 35.70
CA ASP A 486 -135.87 -67.12 37.03
C ASP A 486 -137.01 -67.13 38.08
N SER A 487 -138.28 -66.98 37.67
CA SER A 487 -139.46 -67.19 38.55
C SER A 487 -139.71 -68.65 38.96
N LYS A 488 -138.91 -69.61 38.46
CA LYS A 488 -138.97 -71.03 38.85
C LYS A 488 -137.74 -71.48 39.67
N ILE A 489 -136.69 -70.67 39.73
CA ILE A 489 -135.41 -71.05 40.36
C ILE A 489 -135.42 -70.85 41.89
N SER A 490 -136.35 -70.07 42.43
CA SER A 490 -136.58 -69.95 43.89
C SER A 490 -136.98 -71.26 44.60
N GLU A 491 -137.26 -72.34 43.85
CA GLU A 491 -137.55 -73.67 44.39
C GLU A 491 -136.29 -74.55 44.59
N LEU A 492 -135.10 -74.12 44.15
CA LEU A 492 -133.91 -74.99 44.02
C LEU A 492 -132.70 -74.64 44.91
N GLU A 493 -132.85 -73.78 45.92
CA GLU A 493 -131.76 -73.48 46.89
C GLU A 493 -131.32 -74.68 47.75
N TYR A 494 -132.01 -75.82 47.64
CA TYR A 494 -131.67 -77.08 48.32
C TYR A 494 -130.38 -77.74 47.79
N ALA A 495 -129.97 -77.48 46.54
CA ALA A 495 -128.85 -78.17 45.87
C ALA A 495 -127.43 -77.67 46.28
N LYS A 496 -127.28 -77.05 47.45
CA LYS A 496 -126.05 -76.39 47.90
C LYS A 496 -124.91 -77.34 48.30
N THR A 497 -125.17 -78.64 48.42
CA THR A 497 -124.24 -79.64 48.99
C THR A 497 -123.21 -80.20 48.01
N GLU A 498 -123.39 -80.03 46.70
CA GLU A 498 -122.53 -80.61 45.64
C GLU A 498 -121.18 -79.87 45.46
N ALA A 499 -120.99 -78.73 46.12
CA ALA A 499 -119.79 -77.89 45.97
C ALA A 499 -118.49 -78.53 46.51
N ASN A 500 -118.58 -79.57 47.35
CA ASN A 500 -117.42 -80.14 48.04
C ASN A 500 -116.50 -81.01 47.15
N GLU A 501 -117.01 -81.55 46.03
CA GLU A 501 -116.24 -82.43 45.14
C GLU A 501 -115.10 -81.70 44.40
N ARG A 502 -115.18 -80.37 44.25
CA ARG A 502 -114.26 -79.58 43.41
C ARG A 502 -112.86 -79.36 44.00
N VAL A 503 -112.63 -79.69 45.27
CA VAL A 503 -111.34 -79.43 45.95
C VAL A 503 -110.21 -80.31 45.40
N LYS A 504 -110.49 -81.57 45.04
CA LYS A 504 -109.47 -82.56 44.61
C LYS A 504 -108.71 -82.19 43.32
N ILE A 505 -109.29 -81.37 42.46
CA ILE A 505 -108.70 -80.99 41.15
C ILE A 505 -107.54 -79.99 41.33
N ILE A 506 -107.45 -79.33 42.48
CA ILE A 506 -106.42 -78.32 42.76
C ILE A 506 -105.05 -78.96 43.02
N ASP A 507 -105.01 -80.13 43.65
CA ASP A 507 -103.75 -80.81 44.02
C ASP A 507 -102.98 -81.34 42.80
N GLU A 508 -103.68 -81.82 41.77
CA GLU A 508 -103.05 -82.33 40.53
C GLU A 508 -102.38 -81.22 39.70
N LEU A 509 -102.96 -80.00 39.69
CA LEU A 509 -102.39 -78.86 38.97
C LEU A 509 -101.07 -78.39 39.59
N ASN A 510 -100.93 -78.42 40.91
CA ASN A 510 -99.71 -78.00 41.61
C ASN A 510 -98.51 -78.89 41.24
N GLY A 511 -98.71 -80.20 41.06
CA GLY A 511 -97.63 -81.11 40.63
C GLY A 511 -97.06 -80.78 39.23
N SER A 512 -97.87 -80.20 38.34
CA SER A 512 -97.39 -79.74 37.04
C SER A 512 -96.53 -78.47 37.12
N LEU A 513 -96.83 -77.59 38.08
CA LEU A 513 -96.14 -76.30 38.26
C LEU A 513 -94.68 -76.50 38.72
N ASP A 514 -94.42 -77.47 39.61
CA ASP A 514 -93.07 -77.75 40.11
C ASP A 514 -92.16 -78.36 39.04
N ALA A 515 -92.70 -79.13 38.10
CA ALA A 515 -91.94 -79.64 36.95
C ALA A 515 -91.42 -78.50 36.04
N TYR A 516 -92.21 -77.43 35.87
CA TYR A 516 -91.78 -76.25 35.10
C TYR A 516 -90.73 -75.42 35.84
N LYS A 517 -90.82 -75.25 37.16
CA LYS A 517 -89.78 -74.58 37.97
C LYS A 517 -88.42 -75.23 37.77
N LEU A 518 -88.37 -76.56 37.92
CA LEU A 518 -87.14 -77.35 37.77
C LEU A 518 -86.54 -77.22 36.35
N LYS A 519 -87.35 -77.00 35.31
CA LYS A 519 -86.83 -76.70 33.96
C LYS A 519 -86.30 -75.25 33.83
N VAL A 520 -86.88 -74.28 34.53
CA VAL A 520 -86.36 -72.90 34.60
C VAL A 520 -85.02 -72.86 35.33
N ASP A 521 -84.88 -73.55 36.46
CA ASP A 521 -83.64 -73.58 37.25
C ASP A 521 -82.44 -74.12 36.43
N ASN A 522 -82.65 -75.19 35.65
CA ASN A 522 -81.64 -75.72 34.73
C ASN A 522 -81.22 -74.70 33.65
N LEU A 523 -82.16 -73.91 33.13
CA LEU A 523 -81.85 -72.85 32.14
C LEU A 523 -81.12 -71.66 32.78
N ILE A 524 -81.33 -71.41 34.07
CA ILE A 524 -80.57 -70.40 34.84
C ILE A 524 -79.12 -70.87 35.04
N SER A 525 -78.89 -72.15 35.38
CA SER A 525 -77.53 -72.71 35.45
C SER A 525 -76.80 -72.66 34.10
N GLU A 526 -77.48 -73.04 33.00
CA GLU A 526 -76.91 -72.97 31.64
C GLU A 526 -76.57 -71.53 31.23
N ARG A 527 -77.44 -70.56 31.55
CA ARG A 527 -77.17 -69.12 31.39
C ARG A 527 -75.90 -68.70 32.15
N ASP A 528 -75.71 -69.16 33.37
CA ASP A 528 -74.62 -68.70 34.23
C ASP A 528 -73.27 -69.34 33.87
N GLU A 529 -73.25 -70.58 33.37
CA GLU A 529 -72.05 -71.14 32.71
C GLU A 529 -71.67 -70.37 31.43
N LEU A 530 -72.65 -69.96 30.62
CA LEU A 530 -72.42 -69.16 29.42
C LEU A 530 -71.92 -67.74 29.77
N ASN A 531 -72.47 -67.12 30.81
CA ASN A 531 -71.99 -65.83 31.34
C ASN A 531 -70.54 -65.92 31.85
N ALA A 532 -70.17 -67.02 32.53
CA ALA A 532 -68.80 -67.24 32.98
C ALA A 532 -67.81 -67.32 31.79
N ARG A 533 -68.12 -68.13 30.76
CA ARG A 533 -67.30 -68.20 29.53
C ARG A 533 -67.25 -66.88 28.78
N ALA A 534 -68.35 -66.13 28.72
CA ALA A 534 -68.38 -64.81 28.11
C ALA A 534 -67.42 -63.84 28.81
N LYS A 535 -67.33 -63.89 30.14
CA LYS A 535 -66.37 -63.09 30.92
C LYS A 535 -64.92 -63.47 30.63
N GLU A 536 -64.59 -64.77 30.63
CA GLU A 536 -63.23 -65.24 30.29
C GLU A 536 -62.79 -64.80 28.88
N LEU A 537 -63.70 -64.82 27.91
CA LEU A 537 -63.45 -64.34 26.55
C LEU A 537 -63.28 -62.81 26.50
N VAL A 538 -64.02 -62.04 27.30
CA VAL A 538 -63.84 -60.58 27.43
C VAL A 538 -62.49 -60.26 28.07
N ASP A 539 -62.11 -60.93 29.15
CA ASP A 539 -60.81 -60.72 29.82
C ASP A 539 -59.63 -61.09 28.89
N SER A 540 -59.78 -62.18 28.11
CA SER A 540 -58.82 -62.55 27.06
C SER A 540 -58.73 -61.50 25.93
N LYS A 541 -59.87 -60.98 25.46
CA LYS A 541 -59.93 -59.89 24.47
C LYS A 541 -59.25 -58.63 24.99
N ASN A 542 -59.53 -58.22 26.22
CA ASN A 542 -58.93 -57.04 26.86
C ASN A 542 -57.40 -57.17 26.95
N PHE A 543 -56.87 -58.37 27.24
CA PHE A 543 -55.44 -58.64 27.24
C PHE A 543 -54.81 -58.50 25.84
N GLN A 544 -55.45 -59.03 24.80
CA GLN A 544 -54.98 -58.85 23.41
C GLN A 544 -55.07 -57.38 22.96
N GLU A 545 -56.11 -56.64 23.37
CA GLU A 545 -56.23 -55.21 23.07
C GLU A 545 -55.15 -54.37 23.75
N SER A 546 -54.73 -54.73 24.97
CA SER A 546 -53.54 -54.12 25.58
C SER A 546 -52.31 -54.40 24.75
N LYS A 547 -52.05 -55.66 24.38
CA LYS A 547 -50.87 -56.05 23.60
C LYS A 547 -50.84 -55.40 22.21
N ILE A 548 -51.99 -55.20 21.58
CA ILE A 548 -52.13 -54.44 20.33
C ILE A 548 -51.77 -52.97 20.55
N ARG A 549 -52.23 -52.35 21.64
CA ARG A 549 -51.90 -50.97 22.02
C ARG A 549 -50.40 -50.78 22.27
N ASP A 550 -49.77 -51.73 22.95
CA ASP A 550 -48.32 -51.73 23.21
C ASP A 550 -47.51 -51.84 21.91
N LEU A 551 -47.93 -52.72 20.99
CA LEU A 551 -47.34 -52.83 19.65
C LEU A 551 -47.57 -51.56 18.80
N GLN A 552 -48.76 -50.93 18.87
CA GLN A 552 -49.05 -49.67 18.18
C GLN A 552 -48.19 -48.51 18.70
N ASN A 553 -47.96 -48.44 20.02
CA ASN A 553 -47.03 -47.46 20.59
C ASN A 553 -45.59 -47.73 20.11
N ARG A 554 -45.16 -49.00 20.10
CA ARG A 554 -43.81 -49.36 19.62
C ARG A 554 -43.61 -49.11 18.13
N VAL A 555 -44.65 -49.23 17.30
CA VAL A 555 -44.61 -48.80 15.89
C VAL A 555 -44.43 -47.28 15.81
N ARG A 556 -45.20 -46.49 16.56
CA ARG A 556 -45.08 -45.01 16.57
C ARG A 556 -43.70 -44.54 17.04
N GLU A 557 -43.09 -45.22 18.03
CA GLU A 557 -41.71 -44.97 18.47
C GLU A 557 -40.69 -45.23 17.34
N LEU A 558 -40.87 -46.31 16.58
CA LEU A 558 -40.00 -46.63 15.44
C LEU A 558 -40.22 -45.69 14.24
N GLU A 559 -41.43 -45.17 14.07
CA GLU A 559 -41.75 -44.15 13.06
C GLU A 559 -41.13 -42.79 13.41
N SER A 560 -41.15 -42.39 14.69
CA SER A 560 -40.42 -41.21 15.19
C SER A 560 -38.91 -41.35 14.94
N ALA A 561 -38.30 -42.43 15.43
CA ALA A 561 -36.87 -42.68 15.26
C ALA A 561 -36.43 -42.79 13.79
N LYS A 562 -37.33 -43.23 12.89
CA LYS A 562 -37.09 -43.22 11.45
C LYS A 562 -37.10 -41.79 10.88
N ASN A 563 -38.04 -40.94 11.31
CA ASN A 563 -38.09 -39.55 10.86
C ASN A 563 -36.89 -38.75 11.38
N GLU A 564 -36.51 -38.93 12.65
CA GLU A 564 -35.28 -38.40 13.25
C GLU A 564 -34.03 -38.82 12.45
N ALA A 565 -33.96 -40.09 12.03
CA ALA A 565 -32.88 -40.59 11.17
C ALA A 565 -32.87 -39.92 9.77
N ASN A 566 -34.03 -39.78 9.12
CA ASN A 566 -34.14 -39.08 7.83
C ASN A 566 -33.70 -37.60 7.94
N GLU A 567 -34.01 -36.93 9.05
CA GLU A 567 -33.59 -35.54 9.28
C GLU A 567 -32.07 -35.45 9.45
N SER A 568 -31.47 -36.40 10.18
CA SER A 568 -30.01 -36.53 10.28
C SER A 568 -29.33 -36.79 8.93
N GLU A 569 -29.97 -37.55 8.03
CA GLU A 569 -29.47 -37.82 6.68
C GLU A 569 -29.47 -36.53 5.82
N LYS A 570 -30.53 -35.71 5.87
CA LYS A 570 -30.56 -34.38 5.21
C LYS A 570 -29.46 -33.46 5.72
N LEU A 571 -29.23 -33.43 7.04
CA LEU A 571 -28.18 -32.60 7.65
C LEU A 571 -26.78 -33.05 7.21
N ILE A 572 -26.54 -34.36 7.12
CA ILE A 572 -25.31 -34.93 6.57
C ILE A 572 -25.12 -34.54 5.09
N ASP A 573 -26.19 -34.56 4.29
CA ASP A 573 -26.13 -34.15 2.88
C ASP A 573 -25.80 -32.66 2.67
N GLU A 574 -26.39 -31.75 3.46
CA GLU A 574 -26.04 -30.33 3.35
C GLU A 574 -24.66 -30.03 3.95
N GLN A 575 -24.20 -30.78 4.97
CA GLN A 575 -22.81 -30.76 5.43
C GLN A 575 -21.85 -31.22 4.32
N ASN A 576 -22.12 -32.34 3.64
CA ASN A 576 -21.36 -32.81 2.49
C ASN A 576 -21.32 -31.77 1.36
N ARG A 577 -22.45 -31.11 1.09
CA ARG A 577 -22.56 -30.01 0.11
C ARG A 577 -21.77 -28.76 0.54
N CYS A 578 -21.64 -28.52 1.84
CA CYS A 578 -20.78 -27.47 2.39
C CYS A 578 -19.29 -27.84 2.24
N LEU A 579 -18.91 -29.08 2.56
CA LEU A 579 -17.56 -29.60 2.39
C LEU A 579 -17.10 -29.58 0.92
N GLU A 580 -17.96 -29.96 -0.03
CA GLU A 580 -17.61 -29.90 -1.46
C GLU A 580 -17.49 -28.44 -1.97
N ARG A 581 -18.27 -27.48 -1.42
CA ARG A 581 -18.04 -26.04 -1.67
C ARG A 581 -16.67 -25.57 -1.15
N TYR A 582 -16.27 -26.00 0.06
CA TYR A 582 -14.93 -25.70 0.59
C TYR A 582 -13.82 -26.36 -0.23
N ARG A 583 -14.00 -27.62 -0.63
CA ARG A 583 -13.06 -28.34 -1.50
C ARG A 583 -12.85 -27.64 -2.83
N LEU A 584 -13.92 -27.27 -3.54
CA LEU A 584 -13.82 -26.52 -4.80
C LEU A 584 -13.13 -25.15 -4.60
N ARG A 585 -13.31 -24.50 -3.43
CA ARG A 585 -12.57 -23.28 -3.08
C ARG A 585 -11.09 -23.56 -2.82
N VAL A 586 -10.74 -24.67 -2.17
CA VAL A 586 -9.35 -25.12 -1.99
C VAL A 586 -8.71 -25.45 -3.34
N ASP A 587 -9.36 -26.22 -4.21
CA ASP A 587 -8.84 -26.60 -5.53
C ASP A 587 -8.57 -25.34 -6.39
N HIS A 588 -9.49 -24.36 -6.37
CA HIS A 588 -9.29 -23.07 -7.01
C HIS A 588 -8.10 -22.28 -6.41
N LEU A 589 -7.97 -22.22 -5.09
CA LEU A 589 -6.83 -21.58 -4.41
C LEU A 589 -5.50 -22.30 -4.67
N THR A 590 -5.50 -23.62 -4.87
CA THR A 590 -4.28 -24.35 -5.29
C THR A 590 -3.90 -24.03 -6.73
N SER A 591 -4.87 -23.91 -7.65
CA SER A 591 -4.63 -23.45 -9.02
C SER A 591 -4.09 -22.02 -9.07
N GLU A 592 -4.65 -21.10 -8.28
CA GLU A 592 -4.16 -19.72 -8.16
C GLU A 592 -2.74 -19.67 -7.57
N ARG A 593 -2.48 -20.48 -6.52
CA ARG A 593 -1.13 -20.64 -5.94
C ARG A 593 -0.14 -21.17 -6.96
N ASP A 594 -0.52 -22.16 -7.77
CA ASP A 594 0.37 -22.74 -8.78
C ASP A 594 0.63 -21.77 -9.94
N GLU A 595 -0.38 -21.03 -10.42
CA GLU A 595 -0.17 -19.92 -11.36
C GLU A 595 0.79 -18.85 -10.82
N LEU A 596 0.65 -18.46 -9.54
CA LEU A 596 1.55 -17.50 -8.90
C LEU A 596 2.97 -18.06 -8.76
N ASN A 597 3.12 -19.34 -8.43
CA ASN A 597 4.42 -20.03 -8.34
C ASN A 597 5.10 -20.10 -9.71
N ASP A 598 4.32 -20.34 -10.77
CA ASP A 598 4.77 -20.37 -12.17
C ASP A 598 5.23 -18.98 -12.65
N ARG A 599 4.58 -17.90 -12.19
CA ARG A 599 5.01 -16.51 -12.40
C ARG A 599 6.28 -16.19 -11.60
N VAL A 600 6.39 -16.65 -10.36
CA VAL A 600 7.59 -16.50 -9.52
C VAL A 600 8.79 -17.21 -10.15
N SER A 601 8.64 -18.43 -10.66
CA SER A 601 9.73 -19.14 -11.37
C SER A 601 10.24 -18.33 -12.55
N LYS A 602 9.34 -17.83 -13.42
CA LYS A 602 9.72 -17.01 -14.59
C LYS A 602 10.42 -15.70 -14.20
N LEU A 603 10.03 -15.09 -13.08
CA LEU A 603 10.72 -13.92 -12.52
C LEU A 603 12.10 -14.27 -11.93
N VAL A 604 12.25 -15.43 -11.29
CA VAL A 604 13.54 -15.94 -10.79
C VAL A 604 14.48 -16.26 -11.95
N ASP A 605 14.00 -16.90 -13.02
CA ASP A 605 14.78 -17.18 -14.22
C ASP A 605 15.23 -15.88 -14.91
N SER A 606 14.33 -14.89 -15.03
CA SER A 606 14.69 -13.56 -15.52
C SER A 606 15.70 -12.86 -14.61
N LYS A 607 15.56 -12.95 -13.29
CA LYS A 607 16.54 -12.40 -12.32
C LYS A 607 17.91 -13.05 -12.50
N ASN A 608 17.98 -14.37 -12.60
CA ASN A 608 19.22 -15.12 -12.82
C ASN A 608 19.89 -14.72 -14.15
N LEU A 609 19.09 -14.45 -15.19
CA LEU A 609 19.55 -13.92 -16.48
C LEU A 609 20.04 -12.45 -16.40
N HIS A 610 19.52 -11.64 -15.48
CA HIS A 610 20.04 -10.30 -15.21
C HIS A 610 21.32 -10.35 -14.37
N GLU A 611 21.41 -11.18 -13.33
CA GLU A 611 22.63 -11.31 -12.53
C GLU A 611 23.81 -11.88 -13.34
N THR A 612 23.57 -12.78 -14.29
CA THR A 612 24.60 -13.26 -15.21
C THR A 612 25.11 -12.14 -16.13
N LYS A 613 24.21 -11.34 -16.71
CA LYS A 613 24.57 -10.15 -17.49
C LYS A 613 25.32 -9.08 -16.67
N ILE A 614 24.96 -8.89 -15.40
CA ILE A 614 25.69 -7.99 -14.49
C ILE A 614 27.13 -8.49 -14.30
N ARG A 615 27.34 -9.78 -14.01
CA ARG A 615 28.69 -10.36 -13.89
C ARG A 615 29.48 -10.31 -15.20
N GLU A 616 28.83 -10.40 -16.35
CA GLU A 616 29.46 -10.19 -17.66
C GLU A 616 29.90 -8.72 -17.86
N LEU A 617 29.08 -7.76 -17.44
CA LEU A 617 29.40 -6.32 -17.48
C LEU A 617 30.53 -5.96 -16.49
N GLU A 618 30.51 -6.45 -15.26
CA GLU A 618 31.61 -6.32 -14.28
C GLU A 618 32.93 -6.90 -14.85
N SER A 619 32.82 -8.04 -15.56
CA SER A 619 33.95 -8.65 -16.27
C SER A 619 34.40 -7.85 -17.51
N ALA A 620 33.55 -7.01 -18.10
CA ALA A 620 33.91 -6.11 -19.19
C ALA A 620 34.55 -4.81 -18.67
N GLU A 621 33.99 -4.24 -17.60
CA GLU A 621 34.46 -3.04 -16.91
C GLU A 621 35.86 -3.25 -16.32
N SER A 622 36.09 -4.33 -15.58
CA SER A 622 37.43 -4.68 -15.10
C SER A 622 38.48 -4.81 -16.22
N LYS A 623 38.09 -5.27 -17.42
CA LYS A 623 38.96 -5.29 -18.60
C LYS A 623 39.11 -3.91 -19.27
N ALA A 624 38.13 -3.02 -19.15
CA ALA A 624 38.24 -1.64 -19.59
C ALA A 624 39.20 -0.85 -18.71
N ASN A 625 39.07 -0.97 -17.38
CA ASN A 625 39.92 -0.30 -16.39
C ASN A 625 41.39 -0.79 -16.51
N GLU A 626 41.64 -2.04 -16.88
CA GLU A 626 43.00 -2.52 -17.17
C GLU A 626 43.56 -1.95 -18.48
N ARG A 627 42.73 -1.78 -19.52
CA ARG A 627 43.12 -1.09 -20.75
C ARG A 627 43.40 0.40 -20.51
N GLU A 628 42.64 1.04 -19.63
CA GLU A 628 42.83 2.42 -19.24
C GLU A 628 44.20 2.63 -18.59
N LYS A 629 44.61 1.78 -17.63
CA LYS A 629 45.98 1.80 -17.07
C LYS A 629 47.07 1.67 -18.14
N ILE A 630 46.86 0.80 -19.15
CA ILE A 630 47.80 0.61 -20.26
C ILE A 630 47.86 1.85 -21.15
N ILE A 631 46.72 2.50 -21.41
CA ILE A 631 46.65 3.78 -22.15
C ILE A 631 47.37 4.89 -21.37
N ASP A 632 47.16 4.95 -20.06
CA ASP A 632 47.84 5.87 -19.14
C ASP A 632 49.37 5.72 -19.17
N GLU A 633 49.85 4.48 -19.15
CA GLU A 633 51.29 4.20 -19.21
C GLU A 633 51.88 4.48 -20.60
N LEU A 634 51.14 4.18 -21.67
CA LEU A 634 51.51 4.59 -23.02
C LEU A 634 51.56 6.11 -23.15
N ASN A 635 50.63 6.86 -22.55
CA ASN A 635 50.63 8.31 -22.50
C ASN A 635 51.85 8.87 -21.75
N ARG A 636 52.20 8.30 -20.57
CA ARG A 636 53.44 8.65 -19.86
C ARG A 636 54.68 8.42 -20.73
N SER A 637 54.75 7.28 -21.41
CA SER A 637 55.87 6.99 -22.32
C SER A 637 55.92 7.98 -23.50
N LEU A 638 54.76 8.34 -24.06
CA LEU A 638 54.64 9.31 -25.15
C LEU A 638 55.09 10.71 -24.72
N ASP A 639 54.77 11.15 -23.51
CA ASP A 639 55.21 12.44 -22.98
C ASP A 639 56.72 12.47 -22.71
N VAL A 640 57.32 11.35 -22.25
CA VAL A 640 58.79 11.21 -22.20
C VAL A 640 59.40 11.29 -23.59
N TYR A 641 58.78 10.69 -24.61
CA TYR A 641 59.25 10.82 -26.00
C TYR A 641 59.07 12.22 -26.57
N LYS A 642 57.98 12.95 -26.27
CA LYS A 642 57.82 14.37 -26.62
C LYS A 642 58.96 15.21 -26.04
N LEU A 643 59.20 15.10 -24.73
CA LEU A 643 60.29 15.80 -24.06
C LEU A 643 61.67 15.49 -24.67
N LYS A 644 61.88 14.24 -25.14
CA LYS A 644 63.12 13.89 -25.86
C LYS A 644 63.18 14.46 -27.28
N VAL A 645 62.06 14.59 -27.99
CA VAL A 645 61.98 15.30 -29.28
C VAL A 645 62.26 16.78 -29.09
N ASP A 646 61.66 17.43 -28.09
CA ASP A 646 61.88 18.85 -27.78
C ASP A 646 63.35 19.13 -27.39
N PHE A 647 63.96 18.23 -26.61
CA PHE A 647 65.40 18.27 -26.32
C PHE A 647 66.25 18.12 -27.59
N LEU A 648 65.93 17.18 -28.47
CA LEU A 648 66.68 16.98 -29.72
C LEU A 648 66.46 18.14 -30.71
N ALA A 649 65.31 18.82 -30.65
CA ALA A 649 65.07 20.04 -31.40
C ALA A 649 65.93 21.20 -30.91
N SER A 650 66.04 21.41 -29.59
CA SER A 650 66.90 22.47 -29.04
C SER A 650 68.40 22.16 -29.24
N GLU A 651 68.83 20.91 -29.11
CA GLU A 651 70.19 20.46 -29.44
C GLU A 651 70.51 20.69 -30.94
N LYS A 652 69.58 20.34 -31.84
CA LYS A 652 69.67 20.60 -33.28
C LYS A 652 69.77 22.10 -33.56
N ASP A 653 68.99 22.95 -32.91
CA ASP A 653 68.99 24.38 -33.17
C ASP A 653 70.22 25.09 -32.57
N GLU A 654 70.77 24.59 -31.46
CA GLU A 654 72.09 25.03 -30.98
C GLU A 654 73.22 24.61 -31.95
N LEU A 655 73.17 23.39 -32.50
CA LEU A 655 74.09 22.94 -33.54
C LEU A 655 73.93 23.75 -34.84
N ASN A 656 72.70 24.11 -35.23
CA ASN A 656 72.45 25.01 -36.37
C ASN A 656 73.09 26.39 -36.14
N ALA A 657 72.92 26.97 -34.94
CA ALA A 657 73.55 28.25 -34.60
C ALA A 657 75.09 28.16 -34.63
N ARG A 658 75.67 27.06 -34.15
CA ARG A 658 77.12 26.79 -34.26
C ARG A 658 77.58 26.65 -35.72
N VAL A 659 76.80 25.98 -36.58
CA VAL A 659 77.09 25.85 -38.02
C VAL A 659 76.98 27.19 -38.75
N ILE A 660 75.95 27.99 -38.47
CA ILE A 660 75.81 29.35 -39.03
C ILE A 660 77.03 30.19 -38.66
N LYS A 661 77.43 30.19 -37.38
CA LYS A 661 78.63 30.91 -36.94
C LYS A 661 79.89 30.46 -37.68
N LEU A 662 80.11 29.15 -37.84
CA LEU A 662 81.26 28.62 -38.57
C LEU A 662 81.20 28.94 -40.07
N LEU A 663 80.01 29.07 -40.67
CA LEU A 663 79.83 29.53 -42.04
C LEU A 663 80.19 31.03 -42.17
N ASP A 664 79.81 31.87 -41.22
CA ASP A 664 80.20 33.28 -41.20
C ASP A 664 81.71 33.47 -40.93
N ASP A 665 82.28 32.73 -39.97
CA ASP A 665 83.73 32.72 -39.68
C ASP A 665 84.55 32.28 -40.91
N THR A 666 84.12 31.20 -41.60
CA THR A 666 84.80 30.72 -42.83
C THR A 666 84.56 31.64 -44.02
N LYS A 667 83.38 32.24 -44.17
CA LYS A 667 83.11 33.26 -45.20
C LYS A 667 83.99 34.48 -45.00
N CYS A 668 84.11 34.99 -43.77
CA CYS A 668 85.05 36.05 -43.42
C CYS A 668 86.50 35.66 -43.75
N SER A 669 86.91 34.41 -43.46
CA SER A 669 88.24 33.89 -43.84
C SER A 669 88.46 33.84 -45.35
N VAL A 670 87.45 33.47 -46.13
CA VAL A 670 87.48 33.46 -47.61
C VAL A 670 87.50 34.89 -48.17
N GLU A 671 86.75 35.83 -47.61
CA GLU A 671 86.75 37.24 -48.01
C GLU A 671 88.11 37.90 -47.71
N ASN A 672 88.73 37.60 -46.57
CA ASN A 672 90.11 38.00 -46.26
C ASN A 672 91.13 37.37 -47.23
N SER A 673 90.99 36.07 -47.53
CA SER A 673 91.86 35.36 -48.48
C SER A 673 91.74 35.91 -49.91
N ARG A 674 90.52 36.30 -50.30
CA ARG A 674 90.24 36.97 -51.56
C ARG A 674 90.86 38.37 -51.62
N SER A 675 90.72 39.17 -50.56
CA SER A 675 91.37 40.48 -50.45
C SER A 675 92.91 40.36 -50.57
N ALA A 676 93.50 39.34 -49.92
CA ALA A 676 94.91 39.02 -50.05
C ALA A 676 95.30 38.62 -51.48
N ALA A 677 94.49 37.80 -52.18
CA ALA A 677 94.71 37.44 -53.58
C ALA A 677 94.58 38.64 -54.53
N GLU A 678 93.62 39.54 -54.29
CA GLU A 678 93.44 40.79 -55.05
C GLU A 678 94.57 41.80 -54.78
N HIS A 679 95.19 41.77 -53.60
CA HIS A 679 96.43 42.52 -53.32
C HIS A 679 97.65 41.89 -54.02
N LEU A 680 97.82 40.57 -53.94
CA LEU A 680 98.88 39.83 -54.64
C LEU A 680 98.80 40.05 -56.17
N HIS A 681 97.60 40.08 -56.74
CA HIS A 681 97.39 40.33 -58.17
C HIS A 681 97.79 41.76 -58.57
N ARG A 682 97.48 42.77 -57.76
CA ARG A 682 97.97 44.15 -57.96
C ARG A 682 99.49 44.22 -57.93
N LEU A 683 100.12 43.62 -56.92
CA LEU A 683 101.58 43.54 -56.80
C LEU A 683 102.22 42.81 -58.00
N HIS A 684 101.56 41.77 -58.52
CA HIS A 684 102.01 41.06 -59.72
C HIS A 684 101.90 41.94 -60.99
N ILE A 685 100.83 42.73 -61.14
CA ILE A 685 100.69 43.70 -62.24
C ILE A 685 101.78 44.78 -62.15
N GLU A 686 102.07 45.29 -60.96
CA GLU A 686 103.16 46.25 -60.71
C GLU A 686 104.52 45.63 -61.10
N HIS A 687 104.83 44.42 -60.66
CA HIS A 687 106.04 43.70 -61.08
C HIS A 687 106.11 43.45 -62.59
N VAL A 688 105.00 43.12 -63.25
CA VAL A 688 104.95 42.93 -64.71
C VAL A 688 105.16 44.25 -65.46
N ASN A 689 104.73 45.39 -64.90
CA ASN A 689 105.00 46.70 -65.50
C ASN A 689 106.46 47.14 -65.29
N LEU A 690 107.00 46.98 -64.08
CA LEU A 690 108.43 47.20 -63.79
C LEU A 690 109.34 46.31 -64.67
N LEU A 691 108.94 45.07 -64.96
CA LEU A 691 109.65 44.19 -65.89
C LEU A 691 109.63 44.72 -67.33
N LYS A 692 108.51 45.29 -67.81
CA LYS A 692 108.46 45.95 -69.14
C LYS A 692 109.35 47.19 -69.20
N GLU A 693 109.42 47.97 -68.12
CA GLU A 693 110.30 49.15 -68.02
C GLU A 693 111.77 48.71 -68.05
N VAL A 694 112.15 47.67 -67.30
CA VAL A 694 113.49 47.07 -67.33
C VAL A 694 113.81 46.46 -68.70
N GLU A 695 112.85 45.82 -69.39
CA GLU A 695 113.02 45.34 -70.76
C GLU A 695 113.17 46.48 -71.78
N GLY A 696 112.48 47.61 -71.57
CA GLY A 696 112.63 48.84 -72.36
C GLY A 696 114.04 49.40 -72.23
N ALA A 697 114.47 49.69 -71.00
CA ALA A 697 115.83 50.14 -70.70
C ALA A 697 116.91 49.15 -71.19
N ARG A 698 116.62 47.85 -71.19
CA ARG A 698 117.52 46.81 -71.74
C ARG A 698 117.59 46.83 -73.27
N LYS A 699 116.51 47.20 -73.97
CA LYS A 699 116.53 47.43 -75.43
C LYS A 699 117.31 48.68 -75.78
N GLU A 700 117.04 49.79 -75.10
CA GLU A 700 117.80 51.05 -75.24
C GLU A 700 119.30 50.82 -74.97
N SER A 701 119.64 50.05 -73.93
CA SER A 701 121.01 49.64 -73.64
C SER A 701 121.61 48.76 -74.75
N ALA A 702 120.85 47.84 -75.33
CA ALA A 702 121.31 47.01 -76.44
C ALA A 702 121.51 47.80 -77.75
N GLU A 703 120.66 48.79 -78.02
CA GLU A 703 120.81 49.73 -79.15
C GLU A 703 122.05 50.61 -78.97
N LEU A 704 122.28 51.14 -77.76
CA LEU A 704 123.50 51.86 -77.41
C LEU A 704 124.75 50.98 -77.56
N VAL A 705 124.70 49.71 -77.12
CA VAL A 705 125.80 48.75 -77.31
C VAL A 705 126.04 48.41 -78.79
N SER A 706 124.98 48.34 -79.61
CA SER A 706 125.16 48.21 -81.06
C SER A 706 125.81 49.47 -81.64
N ARG A 707 125.37 50.66 -81.23
CA ARG A 707 125.93 51.92 -81.72
C ARG A 707 127.39 52.12 -81.31
N VAL A 708 127.77 51.67 -80.11
CA VAL A 708 129.18 51.58 -79.69
C VAL A 708 129.96 50.64 -80.61
N ARG A 709 129.44 49.44 -80.91
CA ARG A 709 130.10 48.48 -81.81
C ARG A 709 130.28 49.04 -83.23
N ASP A 710 129.30 49.77 -83.75
CA ASP A 710 129.40 50.42 -85.07
C ASP A 710 130.53 51.46 -85.08
N LEU A 711 130.62 52.28 -84.02
CA LEU A 711 131.68 53.28 -83.85
C LEU A 711 133.06 52.64 -83.62
N GLU A 712 133.14 51.51 -82.90
CA GLU A 712 134.36 50.71 -82.76
C GLU A 712 134.81 50.15 -84.12
N GLY A 713 133.89 49.63 -84.94
CA GLY A 713 134.18 49.16 -86.29
C GLY A 713 134.63 50.28 -87.24
N GLU A 714 134.10 51.49 -87.08
CA GLU A 714 134.52 52.67 -87.85
C GLU A 714 135.89 53.20 -87.38
N VAL A 715 136.18 53.15 -86.07
CA VAL A 715 137.52 53.42 -85.50
C VAL A 715 138.55 52.38 -85.97
N GLU A 716 138.19 51.10 -86.05
CA GLU A 716 139.09 50.06 -86.56
C GLU A 716 139.30 50.19 -88.07
N SER A 717 138.27 50.58 -88.83
CA SER A 717 138.40 50.94 -90.25
C SER A 717 139.36 52.13 -90.45
N GLN A 718 139.30 53.14 -89.58
CA GLN A 718 140.27 54.24 -89.58
C GLN A 718 141.69 53.78 -89.21
N ARG A 719 141.84 52.84 -88.25
CA ARG A 719 143.14 52.22 -87.92
C ARG A 719 143.73 51.46 -89.09
N VAL A 720 142.94 50.68 -89.82
CA VAL A 720 143.37 49.98 -91.05
C VAL A 720 143.83 50.98 -92.12
N LEU A 721 143.07 52.04 -92.39
CA LEU A 721 143.48 53.09 -93.35
C LEU A 721 144.77 53.82 -92.94
N ILE A 722 145.00 54.02 -91.63
CA ILE A 722 146.25 54.57 -91.09
C ILE A 722 147.41 53.57 -91.24
N LEU A 723 147.16 52.27 -91.07
CA LEU A 723 148.15 51.21 -91.27
C LEU A 723 148.54 51.07 -92.74
N ASP A 724 147.60 51.05 -93.68
CA ASP A 724 147.87 51.04 -95.13
C ASP A 724 148.60 52.32 -95.56
N GLY A 725 148.20 53.47 -95.04
CA GLY A 725 148.91 54.75 -95.23
C GLY A 725 150.32 54.78 -94.62
N ALA A 726 150.63 53.90 -93.67
CA ALA A 726 151.98 53.66 -93.17
C ALA A 726 152.73 52.58 -93.98
N GLU A 727 152.02 51.58 -94.51
CA GLU A 727 152.57 50.52 -95.35
C GLU A 727 153.04 51.09 -96.70
N GLY A 728 152.26 51.98 -97.33
CA GLY A 728 152.69 52.72 -98.52
C GLY A 728 153.94 53.59 -98.29
N LYS A 729 154.10 54.15 -97.09
CA LYS A 729 155.33 54.87 -96.69
C LYS A 729 156.51 53.90 -96.49
N ARG A 730 156.28 52.72 -95.90
CA ARG A 730 157.28 51.65 -95.79
C ARG A 730 157.70 51.11 -97.16
N GLU A 731 156.77 50.95 -98.10
CA GLU A 731 157.03 50.54 -99.48
C GLU A 731 157.85 51.58 -100.25
N ALA A 732 157.49 52.87 -100.15
CA ALA A 732 158.27 53.95 -100.75
C ALA A 732 159.71 53.99 -100.23
N ILE A 733 159.92 53.76 -98.92
CA ILE A 733 161.26 53.61 -98.33
C ILE A 733 161.98 52.38 -98.90
N ARG A 734 161.31 51.22 -98.99
CA ARG A 734 161.89 49.98 -99.53
C ARG A 734 162.34 50.15 -101.00
N GLN A 735 161.55 50.80 -101.85
CA GLN A 735 161.96 51.10 -103.23
C GLN A 735 163.14 52.10 -103.30
N LEU A 736 163.15 53.12 -102.43
CA LEU A 736 164.24 54.08 -102.38
C LEU A 736 165.56 53.42 -101.93
N CYS A 737 165.52 52.51 -100.95
CA CYS A 737 166.65 51.64 -100.58
C CYS A 737 167.12 50.78 -101.77
N PHE A 738 166.21 50.12 -102.50
CA PHE A 738 166.55 49.29 -103.67
C PHE A 738 167.27 50.10 -104.77
N SER A 739 166.83 51.34 -105.00
CA SER A 739 167.48 52.25 -105.96
C SER A 739 168.89 52.66 -105.51
N LEU A 740 169.09 52.95 -104.21
CA LEU A 740 170.38 53.27 -103.61
C LEU A 740 171.36 52.09 -103.71
N GLU A 741 170.90 50.87 -103.46
CA GLU A 741 171.73 49.67 -103.65
C GLU A 741 172.09 49.44 -105.12
N HIS A 742 171.18 49.71 -106.07
CA HIS A 742 171.52 49.60 -107.49
C HIS A 742 172.64 50.58 -107.91
N TYR A 743 172.61 51.83 -107.43
CA TYR A 743 173.70 52.79 -107.66
C TYR A 743 175.01 52.34 -106.97
N ARG A 744 174.92 51.84 -105.73
CA ARG A 744 176.07 51.35 -104.96
C ARG A 744 176.75 50.16 -105.64
N ASP A 745 175.97 49.22 -106.19
CA ASP A 745 176.50 48.04 -106.89
C ASP A 745 177.05 48.37 -108.29
N ARG A 746 176.42 49.30 -109.03
CA ARG A 746 177.00 49.84 -110.28
C ARG A 746 178.36 50.49 -110.04
N TYR A 747 178.50 51.31 -108.98
CA TYR A 747 179.77 51.96 -108.63
C TYR A 747 180.85 50.93 -108.25
N GLN A 748 180.48 49.86 -107.53
CA GLN A 748 181.41 48.76 -107.23
C GLN A 748 181.80 47.94 -108.47
N LYS A 749 180.89 47.69 -109.43
CA LYS A 749 181.22 47.02 -110.70
C LYS A 749 182.18 47.83 -111.57
N LEU A 750 181.95 49.13 -111.70
CA LEU A 750 182.88 50.06 -112.39
C LEU A 750 184.28 50.03 -111.78
N ARG A 751 184.39 49.93 -110.44
CA ARG A 751 185.69 49.88 -109.74
C ARG A 751 186.47 48.56 -109.91
N ARG A 752 185.87 47.49 -110.46
CA ARG A 752 186.49 46.15 -110.54
C ARG A 752 187.01 45.73 -111.93
N MET A 753 186.72 46.46 -113.02
CA MET A 753 186.97 45.96 -114.38
C MET A 753 188.18 46.56 -115.14
N CYS A 754 188.87 47.58 -114.62
CA CYS A 754 189.91 48.32 -115.37
C CYS A 754 191.28 48.42 -114.68
N VAL A 755 191.80 47.34 -114.08
CA VAL A 755 193.22 47.23 -113.66
C VAL A 755 193.83 45.99 -114.32
N GLY A 756 194.57 46.18 -115.42
CA GLY A 756 194.93 45.07 -116.31
C GLY A 756 196.20 45.15 -117.16
N ARG A 757 197.04 46.21 -117.06
CA ARG A 757 198.48 46.30 -117.50
C ARG A 757 198.96 47.76 -117.54
N GLY A 758 200.19 48.06 -117.08
CA GLY A 758 201.00 49.14 -117.71
C GLY A 758 201.76 50.20 -116.89
N ARG A 759 202.90 49.82 -116.26
CA ARG A 759 204.16 50.61 -116.09
C ARG A 759 204.25 51.90 -115.22
N ARG A 760 205.37 51.95 -114.46
CA ARG A 760 206.22 53.08 -113.99
C ARG A 760 205.76 54.02 -112.83
N LEU A 761 206.65 54.12 -111.83
CA LEU A 761 207.32 55.31 -111.23
C LEU A 761 206.75 56.73 -111.49
N PRO A 762 206.99 57.71 -110.58
CA PRO A 762 206.92 57.68 -109.11
C PRO A 762 206.33 59.01 -108.51
N VAL A 763 206.44 59.20 -107.17
CA VAL A 763 206.56 60.52 -106.48
C VAL A 763 205.30 61.45 -106.31
N ILE A 764 205.24 62.12 -105.14
CA ILE A 764 204.46 63.33 -104.74
C ILE A 764 202.95 63.21 -104.39
N ALA A 765 202.73 63.02 -103.07
CA ALA A 765 202.15 63.99 -102.10
C ALA A 765 200.63 64.18 -101.89
N VAL A 766 200.34 64.47 -100.60
CA VAL A 766 199.07 64.78 -99.91
C VAL A 766 198.09 63.62 -99.80
#